data_AF-A0A536CHF5-F1
#
_entry.id   AF-A0A536CHF5-F1
#
_cell.length_a   1.000
_cell.length_b   1.000
_cell.length_c   1.000
_cell.angle_alpha   90.00
_cell.angle_beta   90.00
_cell.angle_gamma   90.00
#
_symmetry.space_group_name_H-M   'P 1'
#
loop_
_entity.id
_entity.type
_entity.pdbx_description
1 polymer ?
#
loop_
_entity_poly.entity_id
_entity_poly.type
_entity_poly.pdbx_seq_one_letter_code
_entity_poly.pdbx_strand_id
1 'polypeptide(L)'
;MPRLVECVPNVSEGRRRDVVDRLAAAIRGVAEVRLLDQTSDADHNRSVFTFAGDAEAVARAAHALVDATLRELDMRTHTGAHPRLGAVDVIPFVPLAGMTMDECVALAHRVGREIAERHQLPVYFYAKAALRPERVRLPDIRKPQYEGLAELLATSHVPDAGPAQLHLTAGAVVVGARPPLMLHAHRSAARAGLHESPRPHDDVARDGLARGRGAGERGRRHRAARRAHRARAAGRRTPGDGVRAQARWFPTRPRHREPLPEMTEADLVLHGARLLTCAPLRAERPRVGPAAGDVGAVPDGWVAARDGAIVATGHGETHAQVARTAGAIDRDVAGRVVMPGFVDPHTHLCYAGERWEEFATRRSGADYLAVLAAGGGIHATVRATTAASDEELLALLVRRIGDALELGTTTIEVKSGYGLEPEAELRQLRIIAGAKATAPSDVAATYLAAHALPAPYTDDRRRFVRGAIGALETIVAEQLAESVDAFVEKGVFDVDEIRPLFAAAKKAGLAVSLHADQLNDVGAAAFAARIGARSADHVAHASADGVRALARKEIPAVLLPGSAFFVGYPPPDARRFVAARVPVALATDHNPGTSPLEGMPTAIALGVTLCGLTPHEAIVAATINAAHALGRGDRTGALVAGRRADIVVLDTDDERELAYRMGAPLIAEVYAAGKRAA
;
A
#
# COMPACT_ATOMS: atom_id res chain seq x y z
N MET A 1 -9.05 36.94 14.16
CA MET A 1 -9.41 35.65 13.52
C MET A 1 -10.23 34.84 14.51
N PRO A 2 -11.24 34.07 14.08
CA PRO A 2 -12.00 33.18 14.96
C PRO A 2 -11.07 32.09 15.54
N ARG A 3 -11.24 31.77 16.83
CA ARG A 3 -10.45 30.78 17.59
C ARG A 3 -11.13 29.40 17.50
N LEU A 4 -11.04 28.78 16.34
CA LEU A 4 -11.75 27.55 16.00
C LEU A 4 -10.97 26.30 16.40
N VAL A 5 -11.62 25.46 17.20
CA VAL A 5 -11.16 24.13 17.63
C VAL A 5 -12.13 23.08 17.10
N GLU A 6 -11.59 21.95 16.65
CA GLU A 6 -12.35 20.71 16.44
C GLU A 6 -12.15 19.78 17.64
N CYS A 7 -13.22 19.11 18.07
CA CYS A 7 -13.18 18.03 19.04
C CYS A 7 -13.75 16.76 18.40
N VAL A 8 -13.03 15.63 18.55
CA VAL A 8 -13.37 14.36 17.86
C VAL A 8 -13.53 13.18 18.86
N PRO A 9 -14.47 13.24 19.82
CA PRO A 9 -14.55 12.24 20.87
C PRO A 9 -15.08 10.88 20.43
N ASN A 10 -14.58 9.84 21.07
CA ASN A 10 -15.09 8.47 20.96
C ASN A 10 -16.02 8.15 22.14
N VAL A 11 -17.17 7.53 21.85
CA VAL A 11 -18.09 6.99 22.84
C VAL A 11 -18.26 5.49 22.63
N SER A 12 -18.28 4.72 23.72
CA SER A 12 -18.46 3.27 23.74
C SER A 12 -19.95 2.88 23.62
N GLU A 13 -20.58 3.34 22.55
CA GLU A 13 -21.90 2.92 22.09
C GLU A 13 -21.95 3.11 20.58
N GLY A 14 -22.43 2.11 19.84
CA GLY A 14 -22.60 2.19 18.39
C GLY A 14 -23.73 1.30 17.86
N ARG A 15 -24.53 0.70 18.75
CA ARG A 15 -25.62 -0.24 18.44
C ARG A 15 -26.99 0.40 18.66
N ARG A 16 -27.18 1.09 19.79
CA ARG A 16 -28.43 1.78 20.17
C ARG A 16 -28.50 3.16 19.51
N ARG A 17 -29.03 3.22 18.28
CA ARG A 17 -29.13 4.47 17.50
C ARG A 17 -29.84 5.60 18.25
N ASP A 18 -30.90 5.28 18.98
CA ASP A 18 -31.65 6.24 19.80
C ASP A 18 -30.78 6.91 20.87
N VAL A 19 -29.85 6.16 21.48
CA VAL A 19 -28.87 6.69 22.44
C VAL A 19 -27.89 7.60 21.72
N VAL A 20 -27.27 7.12 20.63
CA VAL A 20 -26.30 7.91 19.86
C VAL A 20 -26.90 9.23 19.37
N ASP A 21 -28.17 9.23 18.96
CA ASP A 21 -28.87 10.44 18.52
C ASP A 21 -29.19 11.40 19.69
N ARG A 22 -29.46 10.89 20.91
CA ARG A 22 -29.54 11.73 22.12
C ARG A 22 -28.18 12.35 22.47
N LEU A 23 -27.08 11.63 22.31
CA LEU A 23 -25.72 12.16 22.49
C LEU A 23 -25.38 13.24 21.45
N ALA A 24 -25.76 13.02 20.19
CA ALA A 24 -25.64 14.02 19.13
C ALA A 24 -26.49 15.27 19.42
N ALA A 25 -27.70 15.10 19.95
CA ALA A 25 -28.57 16.19 20.38
C ALA A 25 -27.97 17.00 21.55
N ALA A 26 -27.30 16.35 22.50
CA ALA A 26 -26.60 17.04 23.59
C ALA A 26 -25.49 17.97 23.07
N ILE A 27 -24.76 17.56 22.02
CA ILE A 27 -23.77 18.42 21.34
C ILE A 27 -24.47 19.57 20.58
N ARG A 28 -25.50 19.26 19.77
CA ARG A 28 -26.26 20.25 18.99
C ARG A 28 -26.98 21.30 19.85
N GLY A 29 -27.29 20.97 21.11
CA GLY A 29 -27.90 21.88 22.08
C GLY A 29 -26.95 22.95 22.64
N VAL A 30 -25.64 22.84 22.40
CA VAL A 30 -24.67 23.86 22.84
C VAL A 30 -24.53 24.95 21.79
N ALA A 31 -24.90 26.18 22.17
CA ALA A 31 -24.73 27.35 21.33
C ALA A 31 -23.26 27.54 20.89
N GLU A 32 -23.07 28.02 19.66
CA GLU A 32 -21.78 28.29 19.02
C GLU A 32 -20.92 27.05 18.71
N VAL A 33 -21.51 25.84 18.78
CA VAL A 33 -20.90 24.59 18.32
C VAL A 33 -21.69 24.02 17.13
N ARG A 34 -20.95 23.52 16.13
CA ARG A 34 -21.51 22.78 15.00
C ARG A 34 -21.05 21.32 15.04
N LEU A 35 -21.99 20.39 15.15
CA LEU A 35 -21.73 18.98 14.88
C LEU A 35 -21.49 18.80 13.38
N LEU A 36 -20.25 18.46 13.01
CA LEU A 36 -19.77 18.33 11.64
C LEU A 36 -19.92 16.90 11.09
N ASP A 37 -19.82 15.89 11.96
CA ASP A 37 -19.96 14.47 11.61
C ASP A 37 -20.39 13.62 12.81
N GLN A 38 -21.03 12.48 12.53
CA GLN A 38 -21.50 11.47 13.48
C GLN A 38 -21.38 10.10 12.79
N THR A 39 -20.37 9.32 13.14
CA THR A 39 -20.10 8.01 12.54
C THR A 39 -20.21 6.93 13.62
N SER A 40 -20.95 5.84 13.37
CA SER A 40 -21.20 4.77 14.35
C SER A 40 -20.88 3.39 13.80
N ASP A 41 -20.34 2.53 14.65
CA ASP A 41 -19.92 1.17 14.32
C ASP A 41 -20.49 0.18 15.36
N ALA A 42 -21.31 -0.77 14.88
CA ALA A 42 -22.02 -1.73 15.72
C ALA A 42 -21.13 -2.91 16.17
N ASP A 43 -20.10 -3.27 15.40
CA ASP A 43 -19.18 -4.37 15.70
C ASP A 43 -18.18 -3.93 16.79
N HIS A 44 -17.59 -2.75 16.58
CA HIS A 44 -16.75 -2.08 17.56
C HIS A 44 -17.55 -1.53 18.75
N ASN A 45 -18.88 -1.43 18.62
CA ASN A 45 -19.82 -0.82 19.56
C ASN A 45 -19.36 0.56 20.03
N ARG A 46 -19.10 1.43 19.05
CA ARG A 46 -18.49 2.74 19.23
C ARG A 46 -19.02 3.77 18.23
N SER A 47 -19.21 5.00 18.69
CA SER A 47 -19.48 6.17 17.86
C SER A 47 -18.35 7.19 17.98
N VAL A 48 -18.18 7.94 16.90
CA VAL A 48 -17.31 9.12 16.80
C VAL A 48 -18.19 10.30 16.49
N PHE A 49 -18.06 11.34 17.30
CA PHE A 49 -18.65 12.64 17.01
C PHE A 49 -17.52 13.58 16.59
N THR A 50 -17.77 14.44 15.61
CA THR A 50 -16.84 15.49 15.18
C THR A 50 -17.58 16.80 15.28
N PHE A 51 -17.15 17.72 16.13
CA PHE A 51 -17.76 19.04 16.26
C PHE A 51 -16.73 20.15 16.39
N ALA A 52 -17.07 21.34 15.92
CA ALA A 52 -16.19 22.51 15.97
C ALA A 52 -16.93 23.79 16.35
N GLY A 53 -16.18 24.75 16.89
CA GLY A 53 -16.68 26.03 17.39
C GLY A 53 -15.56 26.82 18.07
N ASP A 54 -15.93 27.87 18.81
CA ASP A 54 -14.99 28.53 19.73
C ASP A 54 -14.52 27.57 20.84
N ALA A 55 -13.31 27.74 21.35
CA ALA A 55 -12.71 26.92 22.40
C ALA A 55 -13.63 26.69 23.62
N GLU A 56 -14.30 27.75 24.10
CA GLU A 56 -15.19 27.65 25.27
C GLU A 56 -16.51 26.96 24.91
N ALA A 57 -17.02 27.16 23.70
CA ALA A 57 -18.21 26.49 23.20
C ALA A 57 -17.95 24.98 23.02
N VAL A 58 -16.80 24.62 22.43
CA VAL A 58 -16.35 23.23 22.24
C VAL A 58 -16.08 22.55 23.58
N ALA A 59 -15.54 23.25 24.58
CA ALA A 59 -15.44 22.73 25.95
C ALA A 59 -16.82 22.40 26.55
N ARG A 60 -17.78 23.32 26.45
CA ARG A 60 -19.17 23.08 26.91
C ARG A 60 -19.81 21.88 26.19
N ALA A 61 -19.58 21.71 24.89
CA ALA A 61 -20.08 20.56 24.13
C ALA A 61 -19.41 19.22 24.50
N ALA A 62 -18.11 19.23 24.79
CA ALA A 62 -17.42 18.05 25.32
C ALA A 62 -17.99 17.63 26.68
N HIS A 63 -18.23 18.59 27.59
CA HIS A 63 -18.89 18.35 28.87
C HIS A 63 -20.34 17.86 28.71
N ALA A 64 -21.13 18.46 27.81
CA ALA A 64 -22.51 18.05 27.54
C ALA A 64 -22.58 16.61 26.98
N LEU A 65 -21.62 16.20 26.14
CA LEU A 65 -21.49 14.83 25.67
C LEU A 65 -21.15 13.87 26.81
N VAL A 66 -20.18 14.21 27.68
CA VAL A 66 -19.81 13.40 28.86
C VAL A 66 -21.01 13.23 29.79
N ASP A 67 -21.68 14.33 30.13
CA ASP A 67 -22.91 14.36 30.94
C ASP A 67 -23.99 13.41 30.37
N ALA A 68 -24.23 13.46 29.06
CA ALA A 68 -25.23 12.62 28.43
C ALA A 68 -24.80 11.14 28.37
N THR A 69 -23.54 10.88 28.04
CA THR A 69 -22.99 9.53 27.93
C THR A 69 -23.04 8.80 29.27
N LEU A 70 -22.68 9.47 30.37
CA LEU A 70 -22.68 8.90 31.73
C LEU A 70 -24.09 8.61 32.27
N ARG A 71 -25.15 9.18 31.68
CA ARG A 71 -26.55 8.85 32.00
C ARG A 71 -27.10 7.66 31.22
N GLU A 72 -26.56 7.38 30.03
CA GLU A 72 -27.12 6.44 29.06
C GLU A 72 -26.36 5.10 28.96
N LEU A 73 -25.10 5.08 29.40
CA LEU A 73 -24.19 3.93 29.27
C LEU A 73 -23.78 3.33 30.62
N ASP A 74 -23.66 2.00 30.65
CA ASP A 74 -23.04 1.25 31.74
C ASP A 74 -21.97 0.30 31.19
N MET A 75 -20.71 0.67 31.42
CA MET A 75 -19.53 -0.09 30.95
C MET A 75 -19.49 -1.54 31.46
N ARG A 76 -20.15 -1.87 32.57
CA ARG A 76 -20.26 -3.25 33.07
C ARG A 76 -21.00 -4.18 32.10
N THR A 77 -21.84 -3.61 31.25
CA THR A 77 -22.62 -4.32 30.22
C THR A 77 -22.05 -4.15 28.80
N HIS A 78 -21.03 -3.30 28.63
CA HIS A 78 -20.54 -2.93 27.31
C HIS A 78 -19.63 -4.01 26.71
N THR A 79 -20.04 -4.55 25.57
CA THR A 79 -19.22 -5.43 24.72
C THR A 79 -19.00 -4.81 23.35
N GLY A 80 -17.80 -4.93 22.80
CA GLY A 80 -17.44 -4.41 21.47
C GLY A 80 -15.97 -4.72 21.13
N ALA A 81 -15.65 -4.80 19.84
CA ALA A 81 -14.31 -5.19 19.38
C ALA A 81 -13.22 -4.10 19.56
N HIS A 82 -13.60 -2.85 19.84
CA HIS A 82 -12.65 -1.73 19.93
C HIS A 82 -12.08 -1.57 21.35
N PRO A 83 -10.75 -1.58 21.55
CA PRO A 83 -10.13 -1.31 22.84
C PRO A 83 -10.55 0.05 23.41
N ARG A 84 -11.19 0.04 24.58
CA ARG A 84 -11.75 1.22 25.26
C ARG A 84 -11.39 1.23 26.74
N LEU A 85 -11.23 2.41 27.33
CA LEU A 85 -11.08 2.55 28.79
C LEU A 85 -12.38 2.92 29.52
N GLY A 86 -13.37 3.46 28.81
CA GLY A 86 -14.59 3.99 29.43
C GLY A 86 -15.70 4.35 28.46
N ALA A 87 -16.80 4.87 29.02
CA ALA A 87 -18.02 5.20 28.31
C ALA A 87 -17.78 6.35 27.31
N VAL A 88 -17.07 7.40 27.74
CA VAL A 88 -16.34 8.31 26.85
C VAL A 88 -14.87 7.91 26.90
N ASP A 89 -14.36 7.40 25.78
CA ASP A 89 -13.09 6.68 25.73
C ASP A 89 -11.91 7.60 25.35
N VAL A 90 -12.12 8.59 24.46
CA VAL A 90 -11.14 9.67 24.24
C VAL A 90 -11.82 10.97 23.83
N ILE A 91 -11.23 12.11 24.21
CA ILE A 91 -11.63 13.48 23.84
C ILE A 91 -10.39 14.24 23.30
N PRO A 92 -10.17 14.24 21.97
CA PRO A 92 -9.09 14.98 21.35
C PRO A 92 -9.52 16.37 20.87
N PHE A 93 -8.74 17.39 21.22
CA PHE A 93 -8.83 18.75 20.68
C PHE A 93 -7.82 18.95 19.54
N VAL A 94 -8.25 19.62 18.48
CA VAL A 94 -7.49 19.85 17.25
C VAL A 94 -7.61 21.32 16.86
N PRO A 95 -6.50 22.08 16.74
CA PRO A 95 -6.57 23.46 16.28
C PRO A 95 -6.95 23.51 14.79
N LEU A 96 -7.97 24.30 14.44
CA LEU A 96 -8.37 24.55 13.04
C LEU A 96 -7.89 25.91 12.54
N ALA A 97 -8.22 26.99 13.26
CA ALA A 97 -7.85 28.36 12.91
C ALA A 97 -7.78 29.24 14.16
N GLY A 98 -6.87 30.23 14.17
CA GLY A 98 -6.77 31.21 15.25
C GLY A 98 -6.35 30.65 16.63
N MET A 99 -6.02 29.36 16.73
CA MET A 99 -5.46 28.73 17.93
C MET A 99 -4.26 27.86 17.59
N THR A 100 -3.31 27.86 18.51
CA THR A 100 -2.09 27.06 18.50
C THR A 100 -2.31 25.67 19.09
N MET A 101 -1.34 24.78 18.89
CA MET A 101 -1.32 23.47 19.55
C MET A 101 -1.25 23.61 21.08
N ASP A 102 -0.47 24.57 21.59
CA ASP A 102 -0.25 24.74 23.03
C ASP A 102 -1.51 25.27 23.73
N GLU A 103 -2.29 26.13 23.08
CA GLU A 103 -3.63 26.52 23.56
C GLU A 103 -4.60 25.32 23.57
N CYS A 104 -4.52 24.41 22.59
CA CYS A 104 -5.30 23.17 22.61
C CYS A 104 -4.82 22.19 23.70
N VAL A 105 -3.53 22.18 24.05
CA VAL A 105 -3.00 21.43 25.20
C VAL A 105 -3.56 21.99 26.50
N ALA A 106 -3.54 23.32 26.67
CA ALA A 106 -4.12 23.97 27.85
C ALA A 106 -5.64 23.69 27.99
N LEU A 107 -6.37 23.75 26.87
CA LEU A 107 -7.79 23.38 26.79
C LEU A 107 -8.02 21.92 27.20
N ALA A 108 -7.21 20.99 26.68
CA ALA A 108 -7.28 19.57 27.02
C ALA A 108 -7.01 19.32 28.51
N HIS A 109 -6.00 19.97 29.09
CA HIS A 109 -5.69 19.88 30.53
C HIS A 109 -6.81 20.44 31.41
N ARG A 110 -7.42 21.57 31.03
CA ARG A 110 -8.55 22.17 31.74
C ARG A 110 -9.77 21.25 31.71
N VAL A 111 -10.25 20.89 30.53
CA VAL A 111 -11.44 20.05 30.36
C VAL A 111 -11.26 18.68 31.03
N GLY A 112 -10.07 18.07 30.93
CA GLY A 112 -9.80 16.81 31.64
C GLY A 112 -9.85 16.93 33.16
N ARG A 113 -9.32 18.02 33.75
CA ARG A 113 -9.43 18.24 35.20
C ARG A 113 -10.88 18.48 35.65
N GLU A 114 -11.62 19.27 34.88
CA GLU A 114 -13.05 19.53 35.14
C GLU A 114 -13.87 18.23 35.07
N ILE A 115 -13.61 17.34 34.10
CA ILE A 115 -14.24 16.02 34.01
C ILE A 115 -13.88 15.14 35.21
N ALA A 116 -12.59 15.10 35.58
CA ALA A 116 -12.11 14.34 36.74
C ALA A 116 -12.79 14.79 38.04
N GLU A 117 -12.87 16.09 38.29
CA GLU A 117 -13.49 16.65 39.49
C GLU A 117 -15.00 16.44 39.51
N ARG A 118 -15.70 16.79 38.42
CA ARG A 118 -17.16 16.76 38.34
C ARG A 118 -17.76 15.34 38.33
N HIS A 119 -17.06 14.38 37.73
CA HIS A 119 -17.56 13.01 37.54
C HIS A 119 -16.76 11.95 38.31
N GLN A 120 -15.74 12.34 39.08
CA GLN A 120 -14.86 11.42 39.80
C GLN A 120 -14.27 10.33 38.88
N LEU A 121 -13.93 10.71 37.64
CA LEU A 121 -13.33 9.82 36.65
C LEU A 121 -11.80 9.86 36.71
N PRO A 122 -11.11 8.71 36.55
CA PRO A 122 -9.70 8.71 36.19
C PRO A 122 -9.51 9.31 34.80
N VAL A 123 -8.60 10.28 34.69
CA VAL A 123 -8.29 10.99 33.44
C VAL A 123 -6.81 10.83 33.09
N TYR A 124 -6.55 10.53 31.81
CA TYR A 124 -5.19 10.43 31.26
C TYR A 124 -4.98 11.49 30.19
N PHE A 125 -3.81 12.15 30.22
CA PHE A 125 -3.45 13.09 29.14
C PHE A 125 -2.57 12.44 28.09
N TYR A 126 -2.87 12.68 26.81
CA TYR A 126 -2.19 12.00 25.68
C TYR A 126 -1.76 12.91 24.54
N ALA A 127 -1.00 12.34 23.59
CA ALA A 127 -0.45 13.02 22.42
C ALA A 127 0.37 14.26 22.82
N LYS A 128 0.02 15.47 22.34
CA LYS A 128 0.73 16.70 22.72
C LYS A 128 0.43 17.17 24.13
N ALA A 129 -0.64 16.69 24.75
CA ALA A 129 -0.99 16.99 26.13
C ALA A 129 -0.38 15.99 27.14
N ALA A 130 0.32 14.95 26.67
CA ALA A 130 0.86 13.91 27.55
C ALA A 130 1.82 14.47 28.59
N LEU A 131 1.52 14.26 29.88
CA LEU A 131 2.40 14.65 30.99
C LEU A 131 3.57 13.66 31.20
N ARG A 132 3.52 12.48 30.57
CA ARG A 132 4.52 11.43 30.68
C ARG A 132 4.87 10.85 29.29
N PRO A 133 6.14 10.55 28.97
CA PRO A 133 6.54 10.11 27.63
C PRO A 133 5.80 8.85 27.13
N GLU A 134 5.51 7.91 28.04
CA GLU A 134 4.78 6.67 27.74
C GLU A 134 3.30 6.88 27.38
N ARG A 135 2.76 8.08 27.58
CA ARG A 135 1.36 8.45 27.29
C ARG A 135 1.18 9.21 25.98
N VAL A 136 2.25 9.41 25.20
CA VAL A 136 2.14 10.08 23.89
C VAL A 136 1.25 9.28 22.92
N ARG A 137 1.25 7.94 23.01
CA ARG A 137 0.49 7.05 22.12
C ARG A 137 -0.75 6.51 22.83
N LEU A 138 -1.92 6.78 22.26
CA LEU A 138 -3.22 6.32 22.78
C LEU A 138 -3.32 4.79 22.98
N PRO A 139 -2.79 3.90 22.11
CA PRO A 139 -2.80 2.46 22.35
C PRO A 139 -2.03 2.03 23.61
N ASP A 140 -0.97 2.75 23.98
CA ASP A 140 -0.14 2.39 25.12
C ASP A 140 -0.89 2.68 26.45
N ILE A 141 -1.74 3.71 26.49
CA ILE A 141 -2.67 4.00 27.61
C ILE A 141 -3.86 3.01 27.62
N ARG A 142 -4.37 2.63 26.44
CA ARG A 142 -5.54 1.73 26.30
C ARG A 142 -5.24 0.25 26.53
N LYS A 143 -3.97 -0.14 26.64
CA LYS A 143 -3.51 -1.52 26.75
C LYS A 143 -4.29 -2.40 27.76
N PRO A 144 -4.60 -1.96 29.01
CA PRO A 144 -5.39 -2.78 29.94
C PRO A 144 -6.86 -2.94 29.56
N GLN A 145 -7.40 -2.05 28.72
CA GLN A 145 -8.84 -1.89 28.46
C GLN A 145 -9.63 -1.63 29.75
N TYR A 146 -10.94 -1.47 29.65
CA TYR A 146 -11.83 -1.25 30.79
C TYR A 146 -11.72 -2.39 31.83
N GLU A 147 -11.64 -3.64 31.37
CA GLU A 147 -11.59 -4.85 32.21
C GLU A 147 -10.32 -4.93 33.06
N GLY A 148 -9.15 -4.64 32.48
CA GLY A 148 -7.87 -4.74 33.18
C GLY A 148 -7.43 -3.46 33.90
N LEU A 149 -8.14 -2.34 33.73
CA LEU A 149 -7.68 -1.05 34.27
C LEU A 149 -7.71 -1.00 35.80
N ALA A 150 -8.68 -1.65 36.44
CA ALA A 150 -8.85 -1.65 37.89
C ALA A 150 -7.58 -2.07 38.65
N GLU A 151 -6.89 -3.12 38.15
CA GLU A 151 -5.69 -3.69 38.78
C GLU A 151 -4.44 -2.80 38.61
N LEU A 152 -4.41 -1.96 37.57
CA LEU A 152 -3.23 -1.17 37.21
C LEU A 152 -3.28 0.28 37.71
N LEU A 153 -4.45 0.79 38.12
CA LEU A 153 -4.65 2.18 38.58
C LEU A 153 -3.78 2.58 39.78
N ALA A 154 -3.45 1.62 40.66
CA ALA A 154 -2.58 1.86 41.82
C ALA A 154 -1.07 1.69 41.51
N THR A 155 -0.69 1.25 40.30
CA THR A 155 0.69 0.86 39.97
C THR A 155 1.18 1.50 38.67
N SER A 156 0.93 0.87 37.52
CA SER A 156 1.47 1.27 36.22
C SER A 156 0.60 2.29 35.49
N HIS A 157 -0.69 2.39 35.83
CA HIS A 157 -1.69 3.22 35.15
C HIS A 157 -2.32 4.25 36.10
N VAL A 158 -1.54 4.84 37.01
CA VAL A 158 -2.01 5.96 37.86
C VAL A 158 -2.50 7.13 36.98
N PRO A 159 -3.73 7.65 37.14
CA PRO A 159 -4.25 8.72 36.29
C PRO A 159 -3.47 10.04 36.47
N ASP A 160 -3.63 10.95 35.51
CA ASP A 160 -3.05 12.30 35.57
C ASP A 160 -3.97 13.32 36.26
N ALA A 161 -5.28 13.04 36.34
CA ALA A 161 -6.25 13.74 37.18
C ALA A 161 -7.37 12.79 37.62
N GLY A 162 -8.03 13.10 38.74
CA GLY A 162 -9.11 12.29 39.31
C GLY A 162 -8.64 11.15 40.21
N PRO A 163 -9.57 10.33 40.73
CA PRO A 163 -9.24 9.25 41.67
C PRO A 163 -8.48 8.11 40.97
N ALA A 164 -7.55 7.48 41.68
CA ALA A 164 -6.89 6.24 41.25
C ALA A 164 -7.79 5.00 41.46
N GLN A 165 -9.07 5.11 41.11
CA GLN A 165 -10.11 4.09 41.28
C GLN A 165 -11.02 4.08 40.05
N LEU A 166 -11.31 2.89 39.51
CA LEU A 166 -12.11 2.74 38.30
C LEU A 166 -13.58 3.13 38.59
N HIS A 167 -14.14 4.05 37.78
CA HIS A 167 -15.57 4.36 37.89
C HIS A 167 -16.39 3.23 37.27
N LEU A 168 -17.10 2.44 38.08
CA LEU A 168 -17.65 1.15 37.64
C LEU A 168 -18.60 1.24 36.42
N THR A 169 -19.41 2.28 36.26
CA THR A 169 -20.31 2.40 35.09
C THR A 169 -19.71 3.15 33.91
N ALA A 170 -18.57 3.85 34.09
CA ALA A 170 -18.07 4.82 33.13
C ALA A 170 -16.59 4.64 32.74
N GLY A 171 -15.86 3.80 33.46
CA GLY A 171 -14.44 3.49 33.24
C GLY A 171 -13.52 4.67 33.53
N ALA A 172 -12.68 5.00 32.55
CA ALA A 172 -11.78 6.15 32.54
C ALA A 172 -11.76 6.80 31.15
N VAL A 173 -11.36 8.08 31.09
CA VAL A 173 -11.32 8.86 29.84
C VAL A 173 -9.91 9.35 29.52
N VAL A 174 -9.56 9.35 28.23
CA VAL A 174 -8.31 9.93 27.74
C VAL A 174 -8.59 11.30 27.11
N VAL A 175 -7.86 12.35 27.48
CA VAL A 175 -8.06 13.71 26.94
C VAL A 175 -6.75 14.21 26.35
N GLY A 176 -6.77 14.92 25.22
CA GLY A 176 -5.51 15.41 24.66
C GLY A 176 -5.62 16.34 23.48
N ALA A 177 -4.47 16.80 23.01
CA ALA A 177 -4.35 17.68 21.85
C ALA A 177 -3.49 17.02 20.76
N ARG A 178 -3.89 17.14 19.50
CA ARG A 178 -3.17 16.54 18.36
C ARG A 178 -3.34 17.36 17.08
N PRO A 179 -2.40 17.29 16.12
CA PRO A 179 -2.63 17.84 14.78
C PRO A 179 -3.80 17.13 14.08
N PRO A 180 -4.40 17.77 13.05
CA PRO A 180 -5.41 17.13 12.22
C PRO A 180 -4.91 15.82 11.62
N LEU A 181 -5.79 14.82 11.50
CA LEU A 181 -5.50 13.65 10.66
C LEU A 181 -5.61 14.08 9.19
N MET A 182 -4.66 13.66 8.36
CA MET A 182 -4.48 14.15 6.97
C MET A 182 -5.76 14.05 6.10
N LEU A 183 -6.66 13.10 6.38
CA LEU A 183 -7.91 12.91 5.66
C LEU A 183 -9.07 13.81 6.13
N HIS A 184 -8.98 14.40 7.34
CA HIS A 184 -10.06 15.19 7.96
C HIS A 184 -9.93 16.70 7.72
N ALA A 185 -8.71 17.24 7.75
CA ALA A 185 -8.46 18.69 7.75
C ALA A 185 -9.23 19.47 6.66
N HIS A 186 -9.22 18.98 5.42
CA HIS A 186 -9.90 19.63 4.30
C HIS A 186 -11.43 19.56 4.37
N ARG A 187 -12.00 18.51 4.97
CA ARG A 187 -13.47 18.37 5.11
C ARG A 187 -14.01 19.22 6.26
N SER A 188 -13.29 19.27 7.38
CA SER A 188 -13.71 20.04 8.56
C SER A 188 -13.65 21.54 8.31
N ALA A 189 -12.60 22.06 7.67
CA ALA A 189 -12.48 23.49 7.35
C ALA A 189 -13.65 23.99 6.46
N ALA A 190 -13.99 23.22 5.42
CA ALA A 190 -15.11 23.54 4.53
C ALA A 190 -16.47 23.48 5.25
N ARG A 191 -16.72 22.46 6.09
CA ARG A 191 -17.97 22.34 6.89
C ARG A 191 -18.07 23.38 8.02
N ALA A 192 -16.94 23.90 8.50
CA ALA A 192 -16.84 24.97 9.50
C ALA A 192 -16.99 26.39 8.91
N GLY A 193 -17.11 26.54 7.59
CA GLY A 193 -17.29 27.85 6.94
C GLY A 193 -16.01 28.68 6.79
N LEU A 194 -14.83 28.06 6.94
CA LEU A 194 -13.53 28.73 6.81
C LEU A 194 -13.05 28.77 5.35
N HIS A 195 -13.63 29.67 4.56
CA HIS A 195 -13.03 30.13 3.30
C HIS A 195 -13.06 31.66 3.22
N GLU A 196 -11.92 32.29 3.50
CA GLU A 196 -11.52 33.44 2.69
C GLU A 196 -10.80 32.89 1.47
N SER A 197 -11.33 33.16 0.27
CA SER A 197 -10.62 32.85 -0.97
C SER A 197 -9.36 33.71 -1.05
N PRO A 198 -8.17 33.13 -1.33
CA PRO A 198 -7.09 33.92 -1.88
C PRO A 198 -7.55 34.38 -3.27
N ARG A 199 -7.97 35.64 -3.39
CA ARG A 199 -8.16 36.27 -4.70
C ARG A 199 -6.80 36.26 -5.40
N PRO A 200 -6.72 35.95 -6.69
CA PRO A 200 -5.51 36.22 -7.46
C PRO A 200 -5.14 37.69 -7.33
N HIS A 201 -3.86 37.99 -7.17
CA HIS A 201 -3.35 39.35 -7.38
C HIS A 201 -3.38 39.64 -8.89
N ASP A 202 -4.50 40.21 -9.35
CA ASP A 202 -4.57 40.92 -10.62
C ASP A 202 -4.89 42.40 -10.35
N ASP A 203 -3.83 43.19 -10.35
CA ASP A 203 -3.89 44.60 -10.72
C ASP A 203 -2.49 45.03 -11.20
N VAL A 204 -2.33 45.11 -12.52
CA VAL A 204 -1.87 46.29 -13.27
C VAL A 204 -1.59 45.91 -14.73
N ALA A 205 -2.34 46.56 -15.62
CA ALA A 205 -2.05 46.81 -17.04
C ALA A 205 -1.84 45.59 -17.99
N ARG A 206 -2.93 45.21 -18.68
CA ARG A 206 -2.89 44.93 -20.12
C ARG A 206 -3.88 45.81 -20.86
N ASP A 207 -3.41 47.00 -21.19
CA ASP A 207 -4.01 47.83 -22.23
C ASP A 207 -3.22 47.63 -23.54
N GLY A 208 -3.91 47.60 -24.68
CA GLY A 208 -3.29 47.68 -26.01
C GLY A 208 -2.54 46.46 -26.55
N LEU A 209 -3.27 45.54 -27.21
CA LEU A 209 -2.72 44.73 -28.32
C LEU A 209 -3.25 45.24 -29.65
N ALA A 210 -2.48 46.09 -30.34
CA ALA A 210 -2.78 46.53 -31.69
C ALA A 210 -1.52 46.73 -32.54
N ARG A 211 -1.37 45.88 -33.57
CA ARG A 211 -0.75 46.14 -34.89
C ARG A 211 0.66 46.78 -34.92
N GLY A 212 1.65 46.05 -35.46
CA GLY A 212 2.90 46.66 -35.91
C GLY A 212 3.82 45.72 -36.69
N ARG A 213 4.06 46.00 -37.97
CA ARG A 213 5.10 45.35 -38.79
C ARG A 213 6.45 46.01 -38.48
N GLY A 214 7.56 45.28 -38.58
CA GLY A 214 8.90 45.89 -38.55
C GLY A 214 10.04 44.89 -38.67
N ALA A 215 10.88 45.03 -39.70
CA ALA A 215 12.11 44.25 -39.87
C ALA A 215 13.27 44.87 -39.08
N GLY A 216 14.33 44.10 -38.82
CA GLY A 216 15.54 44.64 -38.19
C GLY A 216 16.62 43.59 -37.92
N GLU A 217 17.61 43.51 -38.80
CA GLU A 217 18.82 42.69 -38.62
C GLU A 217 19.76 43.26 -37.54
N ARG A 218 20.76 42.42 -37.17
CA ARG A 218 21.97 42.64 -36.33
C ARG A 218 21.84 42.07 -34.91
N GLY A 219 22.82 41.35 -34.37
CA GLY A 219 24.10 40.92 -34.98
C GLY A 219 24.95 40.10 -34.01
N ARG A 220 25.72 39.15 -34.59
CA ARG A 220 26.70 38.25 -33.96
C ARG A 220 27.53 38.87 -32.82
N ARG A 221 27.90 38.07 -31.79
CA ARG A 221 29.31 37.69 -31.50
C ARG A 221 29.53 36.81 -30.23
N HIS A 222 30.41 35.81 -30.40
CA HIS A 222 31.27 35.09 -29.42
C HIS A 222 30.61 34.42 -28.19
N ARG A 223 30.64 33.09 -27.99
CA ARG A 223 31.75 32.10 -27.90
C ARG A 223 32.86 32.41 -26.87
N ALA A 224 33.00 31.44 -25.94
CA ALA A 224 34.17 31.06 -25.15
C ALA A 224 34.59 31.93 -23.94
N ALA A 225 34.57 31.34 -22.75
CA ALA A 225 35.79 31.01 -22.01
C ALA A 225 35.55 29.89 -20.96
N ARG A 226 36.53 29.01 -20.76
CA ARG A 226 36.59 27.98 -19.71
C ARG A 226 37.60 28.41 -18.64
N ARG A 227 37.43 27.91 -17.40
CA ARG A 227 38.45 27.66 -16.36
C ARG A 227 39.22 28.84 -15.72
N ALA A 228 38.95 29.08 -14.44
CA ALA A 228 39.86 29.18 -13.29
C ALA A 228 38.99 29.49 -12.04
N HIS A 229 39.31 29.19 -10.77
CA HIS A 229 40.56 28.80 -10.13
C HIS A 229 40.25 27.92 -8.88
N ARG A 230 41.13 26.97 -8.53
CA ARG A 230 41.27 26.48 -7.13
C ARG A 230 42.41 27.27 -6.48
N ALA A 231 42.31 27.59 -5.19
CA ALA A 231 43.24 27.10 -4.13
C ALA A 231 43.31 27.98 -2.84
N ARG A 232 43.42 27.29 -1.69
CA ARG A 232 44.08 27.69 -0.41
C ARG A 232 43.47 28.79 0.50
N ALA A 233 42.88 28.36 1.61
CA ALA A 233 43.45 28.42 2.97
C ALA A 233 42.61 27.48 3.88
N ALA A 234 43.10 26.47 4.62
CA ALA A 234 44.24 26.34 5.54
C ALA A 234 43.96 26.84 6.98
N GLY A 235 43.44 25.94 7.82
CA GLY A 235 43.88 25.79 9.22
C GLY A 235 43.12 26.53 10.34
N ARG A 236 42.28 25.77 11.07
CA ARG A 236 42.31 25.66 12.55
C ARG A 236 41.47 24.46 13.01
N ARG A 237 41.98 23.68 13.96
CA ARG A 237 41.29 22.58 14.66
C ARG A 237 41.32 22.88 16.16
N THR A 238 40.19 22.69 16.84
CA THR A 238 40.09 22.33 18.27
C THR A 238 38.85 21.43 18.46
N PRO A 239 38.86 20.50 19.43
CA PRO A 239 37.92 19.37 19.47
C PRO A 239 36.75 19.56 20.46
N GLY A 240 35.69 18.77 20.27
CA GLY A 240 34.56 18.64 21.20
C GLY A 240 33.39 17.86 20.59
N ASP A 241 33.10 16.67 21.13
CA ASP A 241 32.02 15.77 20.69
C ASP A 241 30.61 16.29 21.08
N GLY A 242 29.52 15.89 20.44
CA GLY A 242 29.37 14.96 19.31
C GLY A 242 27.91 14.76 18.84
N VAL A 243 27.75 13.86 17.86
CA VAL A 243 26.48 13.26 17.39
C VAL A 243 25.44 14.18 16.69
N ARG A 244 25.72 14.53 15.43
CA ARG A 244 24.69 14.58 14.37
C ARG A 244 25.12 13.70 13.19
N ALA A 245 24.60 12.47 13.14
CA ALA A 245 24.84 11.56 12.03
C ALA A 245 23.95 11.91 10.83
N GLN A 246 24.42 12.82 9.96
CA GLN A 246 23.90 12.92 8.60
C GLN A 246 24.48 11.80 7.74
N ALA A 247 23.62 11.02 7.09
CA ALA A 247 24.01 9.91 6.24
C ALA A 247 24.71 10.41 4.96
N ARG A 248 26.04 10.46 4.98
CA ARG A 248 26.88 10.45 3.78
C ARG A 248 27.37 9.02 3.55
N TRP A 249 26.71 8.29 2.67
CA TRP A 249 27.19 6.99 2.21
C TRP A 249 27.39 6.98 0.70
N PHE A 250 28.65 7.18 0.30
CA PHE A 250 29.21 6.59 -0.91
C PHE A 250 30.47 5.86 -0.48
N PRO A 251 30.57 4.56 -0.82
CA PRO A 251 31.79 4.10 -1.44
C PRO A 251 31.46 3.32 -2.71
N THR A 252 31.82 3.91 -3.84
CA THR A 252 31.97 3.23 -5.11
C THR A 252 33.00 2.10 -5.00
N ARG A 253 32.57 0.85 -5.25
CA ARG A 253 33.43 -0.21 -5.80
C ARG A 253 32.56 -1.13 -6.67
N PRO A 254 32.86 -1.31 -7.96
CA PRO A 254 32.38 -2.48 -8.68
C PRO A 254 32.94 -3.71 -7.95
N ARG A 255 32.09 -4.66 -7.57
CA ARG A 255 32.59 -5.97 -7.10
C ARG A 255 32.99 -6.77 -8.33
N HIS A 256 34.21 -7.29 -8.31
CA HIS A 256 34.74 -8.14 -9.37
C HIS A 256 33.71 -9.19 -9.79
N ARG A 257 33.31 -9.15 -11.06
CA ARG A 257 32.81 -10.33 -11.77
C ARG A 257 34.00 -11.05 -12.37
N GLU A 258 33.84 -12.35 -12.54
CA GLU A 258 34.84 -13.21 -13.17
C GLU A 258 35.16 -12.72 -14.59
N PRO A 259 36.39 -12.92 -15.10
CA PRO A 259 36.68 -12.64 -16.50
C PRO A 259 35.71 -13.41 -17.39
N LEU A 260 35.20 -12.76 -18.43
CA LEU A 260 34.32 -13.40 -19.40
C LEU A 260 35.03 -14.64 -20.00
N PRO A 261 34.35 -15.80 -20.11
CA PRO A 261 34.90 -16.95 -20.80
C PRO A 261 35.11 -16.63 -22.30
N GLU A 262 35.92 -17.45 -22.97
CA GLU A 262 36.31 -17.26 -24.38
C GLU A 262 35.12 -16.96 -25.29
N MET A 263 35.20 -15.84 -26.02
CA MET A 263 34.20 -15.25 -26.91
C MET A 263 32.74 -15.46 -26.49
N THR A 264 32.28 -14.67 -25.51
CA THR A 264 30.86 -14.48 -25.26
C THR A 264 30.19 -13.83 -26.49
N GLU A 265 29.33 -14.57 -27.19
CA GLU A 265 28.51 -14.07 -28.30
C GLU A 265 27.14 -13.54 -27.83
N ALA A 266 26.59 -12.55 -28.54
CA ALA A 266 25.30 -11.92 -28.25
C ALA A 266 24.52 -11.56 -29.53
N ASP A 267 23.19 -11.68 -29.46
CA ASP A 267 22.23 -11.16 -30.46
C ASP A 267 21.56 -9.83 -30.04
N LEU A 268 21.71 -9.44 -28.78
CA LEU A 268 21.30 -8.14 -28.25
C LEU A 268 22.40 -7.58 -27.36
N VAL A 269 22.82 -6.33 -27.60
CA VAL A 269 23.70 -5.55 -26.74
C VAL A 269 23.15 -4.13 -26.61
N LEU A 270 22.84 -3.73 -25.37
CA LEU A 270 22.46 -2.36 -25.01
C LEU A 270 23.58 -1.76 -24.17
N HIS A 271 24.16 -0.65 -24.61
CA HIS A 271 25.33 -0.01 -23.98
C HIS A 271 25.14 1.51 -23.79
N GLY A 272 26.06 2.16 -23.09
CA GLY A 272 25.93 3.58 -22.72
C GLY A 272 24.79 3.85 -21.73
N ALA A 273 24.40 2.85 -20.93
CA ALA A 273 23.21 2.90 -20.10
C ALA A 273 23.47 3.40 -18.68
N ARG A 274 22.43 3.91 -18.01
CA ARG A 274 22.34 3.87 -16.56
C ARG A 274 21.74 2.52 -16.14
N LEU A 275 22.61 1.50 -16.04
CA LEU A 275 22.17 0.12 -15.85
C LEU A 275 21.81 -0.16 -14.39
N LEU A 276 20.59 -0.64 -14.12
CA LEU A 276 20.20 -1.24 -12.85
C LEU A 276 20.23 -2.75 -12.99
N THR A 277 21.15 -3.42 -12.30
CA THR A 277 21.27 -4.89 -12.44
C THR A 277 20.27 -5.66 -11.59
N CYS A 278 19.85 -5.10 -10.44
CA CYS A 278 19.12 -5.80 -9.37
C CYS A 278 19.73 -7.17 -8.94
N ALA A 279 21.00 -7.42 -9.28
CA ALA A 279 21.66 -8.72 -9.11
C ALA A 279 21.69 -9.17 -7.63
N PRO A 280 21.62 -10.48 -7.32
CA PRO A 280 21.75 -11.00 -5.96
C PRO A 280 23.06 -10.55 -5.29
N LEU A 281 22.99 -10.16 -4.02
CA LEU A 281 24.13 -9.53 -3.33
C LEU A 281 25.15 -10.53 -2.76
N ARG A 282 24.71 -11.76 -2.45
CA ARG A 282 25.51 -12.84 -1.83
C ARG A 282 24.98 -14.24 -2.14
N ALA A 283 23.66 -14.39 -2.14
CA ALA A 283 22.95 -15.64 -2.36
C ALA A 283 21.59 -15.32 -3.01
N GLU A 284 20.96 -16.32 -3.62
CA GLU A 284 19.68 -16.21 -4.32
C GLU A 284 18.52 -16.08 -3.33
N ARG A 285 18.32 -14.86 -2.81
CA ARG A 285 17.40 -14.52 -1.71
C ARG A 285 16.87 -13.11 -1.92
N PRO A 286 15.63 -12.82 -1.52
CA PRO A 286 15.06 -11.49 -1.67
C PRO A 286 15.79 -10.44 -0.82
N ARG A 287 15.73 -9.19 -1.28
CA ARG A 287 16.33 -8.02 -0.65
C ARG A 287 15.49 -7.54 0.54
N VAL A 288 16.13 -7.40 1.70
CA VAL A 288 15.52 -7.00 2.97
C VAL A 288 16.38 -5.97 3.73
N GLY A 289 15.76 -5.18 4.59
CA GLY A 289 16.45 -4.19 5.42
C GLY A 289 17.24 -3.18 4.56
N PRO A 290 18.52 -2.89 4.87
CA PRO A 290 19.33 -1.95 4.07
C PRO A 290 19.47 -2.33 2.59
N ALA A 291 19.35 -3.61 2.24
CA ALA A 291 19.41 -4.07 0.86
C ALA A 291 18.10 -3.86 0.08
N ALA A 292 16.99 -3.54 0.77
CA ALA A 292 15.68 -3.38 0.14
C ALA A 292 15.64 -2.28 -0.92
N GLY A 293 16.50 -1.26 -0.82
CA GLY A 293 16.68 -0.20 -1.83
C GLY A 293 17.98 -0.26 -2.63
N ASP A 294 18.70 -1.39 -2.61
CA ASP A 294 19.88 -1.58 -3.46
C ASP A 294 19.40 -2.02 -4.85
N VAL A 295 19.53 -1.18 -5.88
CA VAL A 295 19.17 -1.53 -7.28
C VAL A 295 20.35 -2.09 -8.10
N GLY A 296 21.54 -2.25 -7.49
CA GLY A 296 22.75 -2.67 -8.20
C GLY A 296 23.10 -1.77 -9.39
N ALA A 297 23.04 -0.44 -9.18
CA ALA A 297 23.26 0.56 -10.24
C ALA A 297 24.72 0.61 -10.72
N VAL A 298 24.90 0.63 -12.04
CA VAL A 298 26.18 0.70 -12.75
C VAL A 298 26.11 1.90 -13.71
N PRO A 299 26.83 3.00 -13.43
CA PRO A 299 26.98 4.12 -14.37
C PRO A 299 27.73 3.67 -15.61
N ASP A 300 27.33 4.17 -16.78
CA ASP A 300 27.92 3.79 -18.09
C ASP A 300 27.94 2.26 -18.26
N GLY A 301 26.82 1.63 -17.92
CA GLY A 301 26.64 0.18 -17.94
C GLY A 301 26.22 -0.35 -19.30
N TRP A 302 26.32 -1.68 -19.45
CA TRP A 302 25.79 -2.39 -20.60
C TRP A 302 25.26 -3.78 -20.23
N VAL A 303 24.34 -4.28 -21.04
CA VAL A 303 23.75 -5.63 -20.95
C VAL A 303 23.82 -6.32 -22.30
N ALA A 304 24.17 -7.60 -22.30
CA ALA A 304 24.21 -8.45 -23.49
C ALA A 304 23.37 -9.72 -23.27
N ALA A 305 22.64 -10.13 -24.30
CA ALA A 305 21.81 -11.33 -24.32
C ALA A 305 22.06 -12.17 -25.58
N ARG A 306 21.74 -13.46 -25.48
CA ARG A 306 21.83 -14.46 -26.53
C ARG A 306 20.74 -15.50 -26.36
N ASP A 307 20.05 -15.86 -27.45
CA ASP A 307 19.04 -16.93 -27.49
C ASP A 307 17.98 -16.81 -26.36
N GLY A 308 17.67 -15.56 -25.99
CA GLY A 308 16.69 -15.19 -24.96
C GLY A 308 17.16 -15.23 -23.50
N ALA A 309 18.45 -15.46 -23.24
CA ALA A 309 19.07 -15.36 -21.93
C ALA A 309 20.10 -14.22 -21.87
N ILE A 310 20.26 -13.59 -20.70
CA ILE A 310 21.37 -12.66 -20.43
C ILE A 310 22.67 -13.49 -20.46
N VAL A 311 23.69 -13.02 -21.18
CA VAL A 311 25.03 -13.63 -21.18
C VAL A 311 26.03 -12.84 -20.36
N ALA A 312 25.94 -11.51 -20.38
CA ALA A 312 26.88 -10.65 -19.66
C ALA A 312 26.28 -9.27 -19.33
N THR A 313 26.85 -8.62 -18.32
CA THR A 313 26.60 -7.21 -17.98
C THR A 313 27.89 -6.58 -17.45
N GLY A 314 28.22 -5.37 -17.91
CA GLY A 314 29.48 -4.69 -17.59
C GLY A 314 29.36 -3.16 -17.61
N HIS A 315 30.49 -2.48 -17.83
CA HIS A 315 30.56 -1.00 -17.86
C HIS A 315 31.64 -0.47 -18.82
N GLY A 316 31.41 0.73 -19.35
CA GLY A 316 32.19 1.37 -20.41
C GLY A 316 32.38 0.48 -21.63
N GLU A 317 33.46 0.75 -22.38
CA GLU A 317 33.87 0.05 -23.60
C GLU A 317 34.09 -1.47 -23.46
N THR A 318 33.93 -2.07 -22.27
CA THR A 318 34.05 -3.54 -22.10
C THR A 318 32.99 -4.32 -22.88
N HIS A 319 31.90 -3.67 -23.35
CA HIS A 319 30.96 -4.32 -24.27
C HIS A 319 31.64 -4.71 -25.59
N ALA A 320 32.69 -4.02 -26.04
CA ALA A 320 33.41 -4.34 -27.27
C ALA A 320 34.12 -5.70 -27.24
N GLN A 321 34.20 -6.34 -26.06
CA GLN A 321 34.74 -7.70 -25.88
C GLN A 321 33.68 -8.80 -26.12
N VAL A 322 32.40 -8.44 -26.23
CA VAL A 322 31.31 -9.35 -26.58
C VAL A 322 31.20 -9.43 -28.10
N ALA A 323 31.26 -10.63 -28.67
CA ALA A 323 31.10 -10.84 -30.11
C ALA A 323 29.62 -10.65 -30.49
N ARG A 324 29.35 -9.98 -31.63
CA ARG A 324 27.99 -9.81 -32.16
C ARG A 324 27.71 -10.88 -33.18
N THR A 325 26.58 -11.58 -33.07
CA THR A 325 26.13 -12.48 -34.14
C THR A 325 25.61 -11.68 -35.33
N ALA A 326 25.51 -12.32 -36.51
CA ALA A 326 24.93 -11.68 -37.68
C ALA A 326 23.49 -11.19 -37.39
N GLY A 327 23.20 -9.92 -37.67
CA GLY A 327 21.91 -9.30 -37.39
C GLY A 327 21.64 -8.93 -35.92
N ALA A 328 22.64 -8.98 -35.05
CA ALA A 328 22.50 -8.56 -33.65
C ALA A 328 22.04 -7.10 -33.51
N ILE A 329 21.19 -6.83 -32.52
CA ILE A 329 20.81 -5.48 -32.11
C ILE A 329 21.94 -4.94 -31.22
N ASP A 330 22.73 -3.99 -31.72
CA ASP A 330 23.79 -3.32 -30.96
C ASP A 330 23.48 -1.82 -30.89
N ARG A 331 23.20 -1.31 -29.68
CA ARG A 331 22.68 0.05 -29.50
C ARG A 331 23.20 0.78 -28.28
N ASP A 332 23.68 2.00 -28.52
CA ASP A 332 23.83 3.03 -27.51
C ASP A 332 22.43 3.55 -27.10
N VAL A 333 22.09 3.45 -25.82
CA VAL A 333 20.82 3.97 -25.29
C VAL A 333 20.90 5.45 -24.85
N ALA A 334 22.08 6.07 -25.01
CA ALA A 334 22.37 7.48 -24.77
C ALA A 334 22.10 7.94 -23.32
N GLY A 335 22.61 7.19 -22.34
CA GLY A 335 22.49 7.49 -20.91
C GLY A 335 21.19 7.01 -20.25
N ARG A 336 20.21 6.52 -21.03
CA ARG A 336 18.92 6.03 -20.51
C ARG A 336 19.09 4.93 -19.47
N VAL A 337 18.12 4.86 -18.56
CA VAL A 337 18.01 3.77 -17.61
C VAL A 337 17.67 2.47 -18.33
N VAL A 338 18.44 1.43 -18.04
CA VAL A 338 18.18 0.04 -18.48
C VAL A 338 18.10 -0.82 -17.24
N MET A 339 17.01 -1.57 -17.08
CA MET A 339 16.72 -2.33 -15.88
C MET A 339 16.04 -3.67 -16.22
N PRO A 340 15.88 -4.61 -15.27
CA PRO A 340 15.09 -5.81 -15.53
C PRO A 340 13.66 -5.42 -15.87
N GLY A 341 13.01 -6.22 -16.73
CA GLY A 341 11.57 -6.12 -16.94
C GLY A 341 10.82 -6.25 -15.61
N PHE A 342 9.68 -5.55 -15.48
CA PHE A 342 8.89 -5.62 -14.25
C PHE A 342 8.29 -7.01 -14.08
N VAL A 343 8.21 -7.42 -12.82
CA VAL A 343 7.49 -8.62 -12.41
C VAL A 343 6.24 -8.14 -11.66
N ASP A 344 5.07 -8.51 -12.16
CA ASP A 344 3.79 -8.24 -11.50
C ASP A 344 3.27 -9.53 -10.86
N PRO A 345 3.46 -9.70 -9.53
CA PRO A 345 3.29 -10.98 -8.86
C PRO A 345 1.84 -11.26 -8.42
N HIS A 346 0.88 -10.41 -8.77
CA HIS A 346 -0.52 -10.56 -8.34
C HIS A 346 -1.49 -9.82 -9.28
N THR A 347 -2.20 -10.56 -10.14
CA THR A 347 -3.27 -10.00 -10.99
C THR A 347 -4.43 -10.98 -11.20
N HIS A 348 -5.58 -10.46 -11.62
CA HIS A 348 -6.80 -11.23 -11.93
C HIS A 348 -7.28 -10.90 -13.36
N LEU A 349 -6.39 -10.98 -14.36
CA LEU A 349 -6.67 -10.51 -15.73
C LEU A 349 -7.70 -11.33 -16.53
N CYS A 350 -8.04 -12.55 -16.11
CA CYS A 350 -8.95 -13.45 -16.84
C CYS A 350 -10.42 -13.20 -16.47
N TYR A 351 -10.99 -12.08 -16.93
CA TYR A 351 -12.40 -11.71 -16.66
C TYR A 351 -13.11 -11.07 -17.86
N ALA A 352 -14.44 -11.15 -17.85
CA ALA A 352 -15.31 -10.37 -18.73
C ALA A 352 -16.18 -9.38 -17.93
N GLY A 353 -16.82 -8.46 -18.66
CA GLY A 353 -17.67 -7.42 -18.10
C GLY A 353 -16.92 -6.27 -17.41
N GLU A 354 -17.70 -5.30 -16.95
CA GLU A 354 -17.22 -4.04 -16.37
C GLU A 354 -17.99 -3.73 -15.08
N ARG A 355 -17.45 -2.85 -14.23
CA ARG A 355 -18.05 -2.46 -12.93
C ARG A 355 -18.12 -0.94 -12.73
N TRP A 356 -18.22 -0.17 -13.82
CA TRP A 356 -18.33 1.29 -13.75
C TRP A 356 -19.63 1.77 -13.10
N GLU A 357 -20.76 1.07 -13.29
CA GLU A 357 -22.03 1.38 -12.60
C GLU A 357 -21.89 1.27 -11.08
N GLU A 358 -21.27 0.18 -10.62
CA GLU A 358 -20.99 -0.05 -9.20
C GLU A 358 -20.02 1.02 -8.67
N PHE A 359 -18.96 1.35 -9.42
CA PHE A 359 -18.03 2.41 -9.04
C PHE A 359 -18.73 3.76 -8.91
N ALA A 360 -19.54 4.16 -9.90
CA ALA A 360 -20.30 5.41 -9.87
C ALA A 360 -21.28 5.44 -8.69
N THR A 361 -21.98 4.33 -8.42
CA THR A 361 -22.93 4.18 -7.31
C THR A 361 -22.25 4.25 -5.94
N ARG A 362 -21.09 3.58 -5.76
CA ARG A 362 -20.29 3.69 -4.53
C ARG A 362 -19.78 5.13 -4.32
N ARG A 363 -19.42 5.84 -5.40
CA ARG A 363 -18.87 7.21 -5.33
C ARG A 363 -19.94 8.30 -5.20
N SER A 364 -21.20 8.03 -5.53
CA SER A 364 -22.33 8.93 -5.23
C SER A 364 -22.82 8.86 -3.77
N GLY A 365 -22.29 7.91 -2.97
CA GLY A 365 -22.63 7.77 -1.55
C GLY A 365 -23.87 6.91 -1.28
N ALA A 366 -24.32 6.12 -2.26
CA ALA A 366 -25.39 5.14 -2.07
C ALA A 366 -24.98 4.01 -1.10
N ASP A 367 -25.96 3.39 -0.45
CA ASP A 367 -25.71 2.30 0.51
C ASP A 367 -25.04 1.09 -0.18
N TYR A 368 -23.91 0.67 0.37
CA TYR A 368 -23.16 -0.50 -0.07
C TYR A 368 -24.01 -1.80 -0.03
N LEU A 369 -24.95 -1.91 0.92
CA LEU A 369 -25.87 -3.04 0.99
C LEU A 369 -26.85 -3.07 -0.20
N ALA A 370 -27.23 -1.92 -0.76
CA ALA A 370 -28.07 -1.86 -1.95
C ALA A 370 -27.32 -2.35 -3.21
N VAL A 371 -26.02 -2.05 -3.31
CA VAL A 371 -25.15 -2.55 -4.40
C VAL A 371 -25.00 -4.07 -4.35
N LEU A 372 -24.82 -4.64 -3.16
CA LEU A 372 -24.79 -6.10 -2.97
C LEU A 372 -26.15 -6.75 -3.24
N ALA A 373 -27.25 -6.15 -2.75
CA ALA A 373 -28.61 -6.65 -2.97
C ALA A 373 -29.02 -6.62 -4.46
N ALA A 374 -28.50 -5.67 -5.26
CA ALA A 374 -28.66 -5.63 -6.70
C ALA A 374 -27.79 -6.66 -7.45
N GLY A 375 -27.07 -7.54 -6.75
CA GLY A 375 -26.19 -8.55 -7.33
C GLY A 375 -24.88 -8.01 -7.89
N GLY A 376 -24.46 -6.81 -7.46
CA GLY A 376 -23.14 -6.24 -7.74
C GLY A 376 -22.00 -7.00 -7.05
N GLY A 377 -20.82 -6.36 -6.94
CA GLY A 377 -19.68 -7.00 -6.29
C GLY A 377 -18.98 -8.02 -7.19
N ILE A 378 -18.24 -8.95 -6.58
CA ILE A 378 -17.54 -10.03 -7.31
C ILE A 378 -18.50 -10.89 -8.15
N HIS A 379 -19.73 -11.12 -7.68
CA HIS A 379 -20.72 -11.93 -8.39
C HIS A 379 -21.14 -11.33 -9.75
N ALA A 380 -21.01 -10.02 -9.95
CA ALA A 380 -21.22 -9.40 -11.27
C ALA A 380 -20.14 -9.85 -12.27
N THR A 381 -18.86 -9.79 -11.88
CA THR A 381 -17.74 -10.30 -12.68
C THR A 381 -17.85 -11.80 -12.92
N VAL A 382 -18.29 -12.59 -11.92
CA VAL A 382 -18.50 -14.03 -12.08
C VAL A 382 -19.56 -14.33 -13.13
N ARG A 383 -20.73 -13.66 -13.07
CA ARG A 383 -21.79 -13.84 -14.09
C ARG A 383 -21.30 -13.48 -15.50
N ALA A 384 -20.59 -12.36 -15.64
CA ALA A 384 -20.04 -11.95 -16.94
C ALA A 384 -19.00 -12.93 -17.47
N THR A 385 -18.07 -13.39 -16.62
CA THR A 385 -16.99 -14.32 -16.99
C THR A 385 -17.52 -15.72 -17.31
N THR A 386 -18.57 -16.18 -16.62
CA THR A 386 -19.28 -17.43 -16.96
C THR A 386 -20.08 -17.31 -18.27
N ALA A 387 -20.59 -16.13 -18.63
CA ALA A 387 -21.40 -15.92 -19.83
C ALA A 387 -20.58 -15.65 -21.11
N ALA A 388 -19.39 -15.05 -20.99
CA ALA A 388 -18.47 -14.80 -22.10
C ALA A 388 -17.95 -16.11 -22.71
N SER A 389 -17.63 -16.11 -24.02
CA SER A 389 -17.05 -17.30 -24.69
C SER A 389 -15.57 -17.51 -24.32
N ASP A 390 -15.03 -18.69 -24.62
CA ASP A 390 -13.61 -19.00 -24.38
C ASP A 390 -12.70 -18.11 -25.25
N GLU A 391 -13.11 -17.85 -26.50
CA GLU A 391 -12.43 -16.97 -27.44
C GLU A 391 -12.46 -15.50 -26.99
N GLU A 392 -13.60 -15.04 -26.45
CA GLU A 392 -13.75 -13.68 -25.90
C GLU A 392 -12.84 -13.48 -24.69
N LEU A 393 -12.87 -14.41 -23.72
CA LEU A 393 -12.01 -14.35 -22.54
C LEU A 393 -10.52 -14.45 -22.90
N LEU A 394 -10.16 -15.32 -23.85
CA LEU A 394 -8.79 -15.43 -24.33
C LEU A 394 -8.32 -14.13 -25.00
N ALA A 395 -9.14 -13.52 -25.86
CA ALA A 395 -8.82 -12.25 -26.51
C ALA A 395 -8.66 -11.10 -25.50
N LEU A 396 -9.56 -11.02 -24.51
CA LEU A 396 -9.47 -10.04 -23.42
C LEU A 396 -8.21 -10.24 -22.56
N LEU A 397 -7.87 -11.48 -22.23
CA LEU A 397 -6.68 -11.82 -21.44
C LEU A 397 -5.40 -11.50 -22.21
N VAL A 398 -5.30 -11.92 -23.48
CA VAL A 398 -4.14 -11.63 -24.34
C VAL A 398 -3.95 -10.13 -24.50
N ARG A 399 -5.03 -9.36 -24.69
CA ARG A 399 -4.96 -7.88 -24.74
C ARG A 399 -4.37 -7.31 -23.45
N ARG A 400 -4.93 -7.65 -22.28
CA ARG A 400 -4.45 -7.12 -20.99
C ARG A 400 -3.00 -7.51 -20.66
N ILE A 401 -2.54 -8.69 -21.08
CA ILE A 401 -1.13 -9.08 -20.97
C ILE A 401 -0.26 -8.23 -21.90
N GLY A 402 -0.73 -7.92 -23.12
CA GLY A 402 -0.08 -6.98 -24.04
C GLY A 402 -0.01 -5.56 -23.47
N ASP A 403 -1.13 -5.03 -22.98
CA ASP A 403 -1.24 -3.72 -22.33
C ASP A 403 -0.23 -3.61 -21.15
N ALA A 404 -0.10 -4.66 -20.33
CA ALA A 404 0.88 -4.72 -19.24
C ALA A 404 2.34 -4.82 -19.74
N LEU A 405 2.58 -5.52 -20.86
CA LEU A 405 3.90 -5.66 -21.47
C LEU A 405 4.39 -4.35 -22.09
N GLU A 406 3.52 -3.56 -22.74
CA GLU A 406 3.84 -2.20 -23.21
C GLU A 406 4.23 -1.28 -22.04
N LEU A 407 3.66 -1.51 -20.85
CA LEU A 407 4.01 -0.84 -19.60
C LEU A 407 5.23 -1.48 -18.87
N GLY A 408 5.95 -2.39 -19.54
CA GLY A 408 7.22 -2.96 -19.09
C GLY A 408 7.14 -4.25 -18.29
N THR A 409 5.95 -4.85 -18.12
CA THR A 409 5.78 -6.11 -17.37
C THR A 409 6.09 -7.33 -18.23
N THR A 410 7.28 -7.91 -18.06
CA THR A 410 7.76 -9.08 -18.83
C THR A 410 7.49 -10.42 -18.13
N THR A 411 7.16 -10.40 -16.83
CA THR A 411 6.71 -11.58 -16.06
C THR A 411 5.46 -11.18 -15.27
N ILE A 412 4.39 -11.98 -15.36
CA ILE A 412 3.09 -11.65 -14.76
C ILE A 412 2.42 -12.90 -14.19
N GLU A 413 1.83 -12.79 -13.01
CA GLU A 413 0.93 -13.82 -12.48
C GLU A 413 -0.51 -13.51 -12.85
N VAL A 414 -1.25 -14.51 -13.34
CA VAL A 414 -2.69 -14.42 -13.61
C VAL A 414 -3.41 -15.49 -12.79
N LYS A 415 -4.29 -15.03 -11.91
CA LYS A 415 -5.16 -15.88 -11.09
C LYS A 415 -6.46 -16.22 -11.81
N SER A 416 -7.05 -17.37 -11.48
CA SER A 416 -8.47 -17.64 -11.71
C SER A 416 -9.33 -16.96 -10.62
N GLY A 417 -10.53 -17.45 -10.33
CA GLY A 417 -11.36 -16.98 -9.21
C GLY A 417 -12.59 -16.16 -9.61
N TYR A 418 -12.91 -16.07 -10.90
CA TYR A 418 -14.19 -15.53 -11.39
C TYR A 418 -15.15 -16.58 -11.96
N GLY A 419 -14.96 -17.85 -11.57
CA GLY A 419 -15.88 -18.95 -11.84
C GLY A 419 -16.53 -19.45 -10.55
N LEU A 420 -15.75 -19.56 -9.47
CA LEU A 420 -16.18 -20.01 -8.13
C LEU A 420 -16.86 -21.39 -8.10
N GLU A 421 -16.68 -22.21 -9.13
CA GLU A 421 -17.11 -23.61 -9.21
C GLU A 421 -15.98 -24.41 -9.88
N PRO A 422 -15.74 -25.68 -9.53
CA PRO A 422 -14.59 -26.44 -10.02
C PRO A 422 -14.39 -26.39 -11.55
N GLU A 423 -15.44 -26.66 -12.33
CA GLU A 423 -15.36 -26.63 -13.81
C GLU A 423 -15.17 -25.21 -14.38
N ALA A 424 -15.79 -24.20 -13.78
CA ALA A 424 -15.66 -22.81 -14.23
C ALA A 424 -14.26 -22.24 -13.92
N GLU A 425 -13.61 -22.73 -12.86
CA GLU A 425 -12.22 -22.41 -12.55
C GLU A 425 -11.24 -23.17 -13.46
N LEU A 426 -11.46 -24.47 -13.70
CA LEU A 426 -10.67 -25.25 -14.65
C LEU A 426 -10.73 -24.65 -16.07
N ARG A 427 -11.91 -24.18 -16.49
CA ARG A 427 -12.11 -23.42 -17.74
C ARG A 427 -11.22 -22.17 -17.81
N GLN A 428 -11.26 -21.30 -16.78
CA GLN A 428 -10.39 -20.12 -16.72
C GLN A 428 -8.90 -20.51 -16.78
N LEU A 429 -8.48 -21.53 -16.04
CA LEU A 429 -7.07 -21.96 -16.06
C LEU A 429 -6.65 -22.51 -17.44
N ARG A 430 -7.52 -23.21 -18.17
CA ARG A 430 -7.27 -23.63 -19.57
C ARG A 430 -7.14 -22.42 -20.51
N ILE A 431 -7.95 -21.38 -20.33
CA ILE A 431 -7.83 -20.10 -21.07
C ILE A 431 -6.50 -19.39 -20.74
N ILE A 432 -6.11 -19.35 -19.47
CA ILE A 432 -4.82 -18.81 -19.01
C ILE A 432 -3.65 -19.60 -19.60
N ALA A 433 -3.74 -20.93 -19.67
CA ALA A 433 -2.74 -21.78 -20.33
C ALA A 433 -2.64 -21.49 -21.84
N GLY A 434 -3.78 -21.25 -22.52
CA GLY A 434 -3.83 -20.83 -23.92
C GLY A 434 -3.13 -19.48 -24.17
N ALA A 435 -3.38 -18.48 -23.31
CA ALA A 435 -2.68 -17.20 -23.36
C ALA A 435 -1.16 -17.36 -23.10
N LYS A 436 -0.79 -18.13 -22.06
CA LYS A 436 0.60 -18.42 -21.69
C LYS A 436 1.40 -19.07 -22.84
N ALA A 437 0.77 -19.88 -23.68
CA ALA A 437 1.42 -20.54 -24.81
C ALA A 437 1.86 -19.59 -25.94
N THR A 438 1.27 -18.39 -26.01
CA THR A 438 1.53 -17.41 -27.09
C THR A 438 2.05 -16.05 -26.60
N ALA A 439 1.91 -15.76 -25.30
CA ALA A 439 2.36 -14.50 -24.69
C ALA A 439 3.89 -14.31 -24.80
N PRO A 440 4.39 -13.11 -25.16
CA PRO A 440 5.80 -12.77 -25.02
C PRO A 440 6.26 -12.69 -23.56
N SER A 441 5.36 -12.43 -22.61
CA SER A 441 5.65 -12.39 -21.17
C SER A 441 5.67 -13.79 -20.55
N ASP A 442 6.49 -14.00 -19.51
CA ASP A 442 6.45 -15.23 -18.71
C ASP A 442 5.22 -15.21 -17.78
N VAL A 443 4.20 -16.00 -18.11
CA VAL A 443 2.94 -16.05 -17.36
C VAL A 443 2.98 -17.15 -16.30
N ALA A 444 2.76 -16.79 -15.04
CA ALA A 444 2.52 -17.72 -13.94
C ALA A 444 1.00 -17.88 -13.71
N ALA A 445 0.50 -19.12 -13.67
CA ALA A 445 -0.92 -19.39 -13.46
C ALA A 445 -1.19 -19.82 -12.01
N THR A 446 -2.22 -19.25 -11.38
CA THR A 446 -2.58 -19.52 -9.98
C THR A 446 -4.07 -19.85 -9.84
N TYR A 447 -4.39 -20.94 -9.15
CA TYR A 447 -5.75 -21.39 -8.91
C TYR A 447 -6.35 -20.69 -7.67
N LEU A 448 -7.43 -19.94 -7.85
CA LEU A 448 -8.08 -19.15 -6.79
C LEU A 448 -9.60 -19.44 -6.69
N ALA A 449 -10.01 -20.71 -6.57
CA ALA A 449 -11.42 -21.01 -6.34
C ALA A 449 -11.97 -20.32 -5.07
N ALA A 450 -11.18 -20.28 -3.99
CA ALA A 450 -11.56 -19.65 -2.73
C ALA A 450 -11.45 -18.11 -2.74
N HIS A 451 -11.86 -17.46 -3.83
CA HIS A 451 -11.92 -16.00 -3.97
C HIS A 451 -13.13 -15.40 -3.24
N ALA A 452 -14.28 -16.07 -3.31
CA ALA A 452 -15.51 -15.72 -2.59
C ALA A 452 -16.39 -16.96 -2.45
N LEU A 453 -17.37 -16.91 -1.54
CA LEU A 453 -18.33 -18.00 -1.39
C LEU A 453 -19.55 -17.79 -2.32
N PRO A 454 -19.89 -18.73 -3.22
CA PRO A 454 -21.15 -18.70 -3.95
C PRO A 454 -22.35 -18.92 -3.02
N ALA A 455 -23.47 -18.25 -3.30
CA ALA A 455 -24.69 -18.36 -2.50
C ALA A 455 -25.17 -19.83 -2.23
N PRO A 456 -25.10 -20.79 -3.18
CA PRO A 456 -25.47 -22.20 -2.94
C PRO A 456 -24.64 -22.92 -1.86
N TYR A 457 -23.51 -22.37 -1.43
CA TYR A 457 -22.65 -22.96 -0.40
C TYR A 457 -22.68 -22.24 0.94
N THR A 458 -23.56 -21.24 1.11
CA THR A 458 -23.71 -20.48 2.37
C THR A 458 -23.92 -21.41 3.58
N ASP A 459 -24.73 -22.46 3.41
CA ASP A 459 -25.07 -23.40 4.48
C ASP A 459 -24.11 -24.61 4.59
N ASP A 460 -23.29 -24.90 3.56
CA ASP A 460 -22.24 -25.93 3.61
C ASP A 460 -20.95 -25.44 2.93
N ARG A 461 -20.26 -24.54 3.62
CA ARG A 461 -18.93 -24.01 3.24
C ARG A 461 -17.88 -25.12 3.15
N ARG A 462 -18.06 -26.25 3.86
CA ARG A 462 -17.16 -27.42 3.77
C ARG A 462 -17.33 -28.17 2.46
N ARG A 463 -18.54 -28.24 1.89
CA ARG A 463 -18.78 -28.78 0.54
C ARG A 463 -18.06 -27.98 -0.52
N PHE A 464 -18.07 -26.65 -0.43
CA PHE A 464 -17.31 -25.79 -1.33
C PHE A 464 -15.81 -26.11 -1.30
N VAL A 465 -15.21 -26.14 -0.10
CA VAL A 465 -13.78 -26.46 0.06
C VAL A 465 -13.45 -27.87 -0.45
N ARG A 466 -14.33 -28.87 -0.23
CA ARG A 466 -14.17 -30.20 -0.83
C ARG A 466 -14.20 -30.18 -2.37
N GLY A 467 -15.08 -29.39 -2.97
CA GLY A 467 -15.13 -29.19 -4.42
C GLY A 467 -13.85 -28.55 -4.97
N ALA A 468 -13.35 -27.50 -4.31
CA ALA A 468 -12.09 -26.87 -4.68
C ALA A 468 -10.88 -27.80 -4.56
N ILE A 469 -10.85 -28.69 -3.56
CA ILE A 469 -9.83 -29.75 -3.45
C ILE A 469 -9.93 -30.75 -4.60
N GLY A 470 -11.14 -31.09 -5.05
CA GLY A 470 -11.36 -32.03 -6.16
C GLY A 470 -10.74 -31.59 -7.49
N ALA A 471 -10.71 -30.28 -7.77
CA ALA A 471 -10.10 -29.75 -8.99
C ALA A 471 -8.57 -29.92 -9.05
N LEU A 472 -7.90 -30.13 -7.90
CA LEU A 472 -6.43 -30.19 -7.83
C LEU A 472 -5.84 -31.36 -8.63
N GLU A 473 -6.56 -32.47 -8.75
CA GLU A 473 -6.12 -33.63 -9.54
C GLU A 473 -6.01 -33.26 -11.03
N THR A 474 -7.05 -32.65 -11.60
CA THR A 474 -7.06 -32.13 -12.96
C THR A 474 -6.01 -31.04 -13.18
N ILE A 475 -5.87 -30.11 -12.22
CA ILE A 475 -4.87 -29.03 -12.30
C ILE A 475 -3.45 -29.57 -12.43
N VAL A 476 -3.11 -30.64 -11.69
CA VAL A 476 -1.78 -31.27 -11.79
C VAL A 476 -1.65 -32.11 -13.06
N ALA A 477 -2.68 -32.88 -13.42
CA ALA A 477 -2.67 -33.72 -14.61
C ALA A 477 -2.53 -32.92 -15.92
N GLU A 478 -3.21 -31.78 -16.02
CA GLU A 478 -3.18 -30.87 -17.18
C GLU A 478 -2.16 -29.72 -17.02
N GLN A 479 -1.39 -29.68 -15.93
CA GLN A 479 -0.37 -28.65 -15.61
C GLN A 479 -0.90 -27.20 -15.64
N LEU A 480 -2.15 -27.00 -15.22
CA LEU A 480 -2.91 -25.75 -15.41
C LEU A 480 -2.52 -24.60 -14.45
N ALA A 481 -1.93 -24.91 -13.31
CA ALA A 481 -1.50 -23.90 -12.33
C ALA A 481 -0.22 -24.31 -11.60
N GLU A 482 0.51 -23.30 -11.11
CA GLU A 482 1.78 -23.45 -10.38
C GLU A 482 1.63 -23.15 -8.88
N SER A 483 0.47 -22.61 -8.47
CA SER A 483 0.15 -22.21 -7.11
C SER A 483 -1.36 -22.28 -6.87
N VAL A 484 -1.75 -22.37 -5.59
CA VAL A 484 -3.14 -22.25 -5.11
C VAL A 484 -3.25 -21.07 -4.16
N ASP A 485 -4.31 -20.29 -4.29
CA ASP A 485 -4.57 -19.06 -3.53
C ASP A 485 -5.95 -19.14 -2.85
N ALA A 486 -6.16 -18.31 -1.84
CA ALA A 486 -7.44 -18.15 -1.15
C ALA A 486 -7.55 -16.75 -0.53
N PHE A 487 -8.76 -16.21 -0.55
CA PHE A 487 -9.07 -14.94 0.12
C PHE A 487 -9.44 -15.16 1.59
N VAL A 488 -8.46 -14.95 2.47
CA VAL A 488 -8.61 -15.16 3.92
C VAL A 488 -8.93 -13.82 4.58
N GLU A 489 -10.22 -13.61 4.85
CA GLU A 489 -10.78 -12.33 5.30
C GLU A 489 -12.12 -12.54 6.03
N LYS A 490 -12.45 -11.64 6.96
CA LYS A 490 -13.68 -11.67 7.75
C LYS A 490 -14.91 -11.69 6.83
N GLY A 491 -15.70 -12.77 6.94
CA GLY A 491 -16.91 -12.96 6.14
C GLY A 491 -16.68 -13.60 4.76
N VAL A 492 -15.43 -13.86 4.37
CA VAL A 492 -15.09 -14.55 3.10
C VAL A 492 -14.69 -16.00 3.40
N PHE A 493 -13.49 -16.24 3.92
CA PHE A 493 -12.99 -17.52 4.44
C PHE A 493 -12.04 -17.30 5.63
N ASP A 494 -12.07 -18.22 6.60
CA ASP A 494 -11.11 -18.24 7.70
C ASP A 494 -9.95 -19.23 7.48
N VAL A 495 -8.92 -19.12 8.33
CA VAL A 495 -7.69 -19.93 8.28
C VAL A 495 -7.93 -21.43 8.45
N ASP A 496 -8.97 -21.85 9.17
CA ASP A 496 -9.28 -23.26 9.43
C ASP A 496 -10.07 -23.89 8.28
N GLU A 497 -10.89 -23.10 7.60
CA GLU A 497 -11.61 -23.50 6.39
C GLU A 497 -10.70 -23.74 5.19
N ILE A 498 -9.68 -22.89 4.97
CA ILE A 498 -8.77 -23.04 3.81
C ILE A 498 -7.57 -23.97 4.10
N ARG A 499 -7.34 -24.33 5.36
CA ARG A 499 -6.23 -25.23 5.75
C ARG A 499 -6.24 -26.58 5.02
N PRO A 500 -7.38 -27.26 4.81
CA PRO A 500 -7.44 -28.49 4.02
C PRO A 500 -7.07 -28.28 2.56
N LEU A 501 -7.48 -27.16 1.94
CA LEU A 501 -7.15 -26.83 0.55
C LEU A 501 -5.64 -26.66 0.36
N PHE A 502 -4.99 -25.86 1.21
CA PHE A 502 -3.54 -25.65 1.13
C PHE A 502 -2.73 -26.90 1.51
N ALA A 503 -3.24 -27.75 2.41
CA ALA A 503 -2.62 -29.04 2.71
C ALA A 503 -2.69 -30.00 1.50
N ALA A 504 -3.83 -30.03 0.80
CA ALA A 504 -3.99 -30.82 -0.43
C ALA A 504 -3.12 -30.28 -1.57
N ALA A 505 -3.11 -28.96 -1.81
CA ALA A 505 -2.27 -28.30 -2.82
C ALA A 505 -0.78 -28.64 -2.64
N LYS A 506 -0.28 -28.55 -1.39
CA LYS A 506 1.12 -28.90 -1.08
C LYS A 506 1.43 -30.38 -1.26
N LYS A 507 0.49 -31.26 -0.91
CA LYS A 507 0.63 -32.70 -1.18
C LYS A 507 0.65 -32.99 -2.69
N ALA A 508 -0.04 -32.18 -3.49
CA ALA A 508 -0.07 -32.25 -4.95
C ALA A 508 1.14 -31.56 -5.64
N GLY A 509 2.10 -31.03 -4.87
CA GLY A 509 3.30 -30.36 -5.41
C GLY A 509 3.12 -28.89 -5.81
N LEU A 510 1.93 -28.31 -5.59
CA LEU A 510 1.64 -26.92 -5.88
C LEU A 510 2.15 -26.01 -4.75
N ALA A 511 2.58 -24.79 -5.12
CA ALA A 511 2.81 -23.74 -4.15
C ALA A 511 1.48 -23.23 -3.56
N VAL A 512 1.55 -22.42 -2.50
CA VAL A 512 0.36 -21.71 -2.00
C VAL A 512 0.69 -20.26 -1.72
N SER A 513 -0.22 -19.36 -2.07
CA SER A 513 -0.23 -17.94 -1.66
C SER A 513 -1.56 -17.65 -0.97
N LEU A 514 -1.74 -16.43 -0.44
CA LEU A 514 -3.03 -15.99 0.09
C LEU A 514 -3.15 -14.48 0.09
N HIS A 515 -4.32 -13.99 -0.30
CA HIS A 515 -4.76 -12.65 0.06
C HIS A 515 -4.97 -12.65 1.58
N ALA A 516 -4.20 -11.83 2.28
CA ALA A 516 -4.02 -11.91 3.71
C ALA A 516 -4.21 -10.54 4.38
N ASP A 517 -5.12 -10.50 5.35
CA ASP A 517 -5.35 -9.35 6.23
C ASP A 517 -5.54 -8.02 5.45
N GLN A 518 -6.43 -8.03 4.44
CA GLN A 518 -6.67 -6.88 3.55
C GLN A 518 -7.45 -5.77 4.26
N LEU A 519 -8.54 -6.12 4.93
CA LEU A 519 -9.49 -5.23 5.58
C LEU A 519 -9.51 -5.42 7.11
N ASN A 520 -9.23 -6.63 7.59
CA ASN A 520 -9.14 -6.95 9.02
C ASN A 520 -7.87 -7.78 9.31
N ASP A 521 -7.34 -7.73 10.53
CA ASP A 521 -6.35 -8.72 11.00
C ASP A 521 -7.10 -10.02 11.34
N VAL A 522 -6.98 -11.03 10.49
CA VAL A 522 -7.56 -12.37 10.70
C VAL A 522 -6.47 -13.42 10.96
N GLY A 523 -5.23 -12.97 11.14
CA GLY A 523 -4.06 -13.82 11.35
C GLY A 523 -3.56 -14.50 10.08
N ALA A 524 -3.99 -14.05 8.89
CA ALA A 524 -3.64 -14.67 7.61
C ALA A 524 -2.13 -14.57 7.32
N ALA A 525 -1.48 -13.43 7.58
CA ALA A 525 -0.04 -13.27 7.43
C ALA A 525 0.77 -14.20 8.36
N ALA A 526 0.30 -14.40 9.59
CA ALA A 526 0.91 -15.35 10.53
C ALA A 526 0.73 -16.80 10.06
N PHE A 527 -0.43 -17.12 9.48
CA PHE A 527 -0.70 -18.42 8.89
C PHE A 527 0.14 -18.71 7.64
N ALA A 528 0.30 -17.74 6.75
CA ALA A 528 1.16 -17.80 5.56
C ALA A 528 2.60 -18.21 5.94
N ALA A 529 3.17 -17.54 6.94
CA ALA A 529 4.48 -17.89 7.48
C ALA A 529 4.50 -19.28 8.14
N ARG A 530 3.45 -19.66 8.90
CA ARG A 530 3.35 -20.97 9.57
C ARG A 530 3.41 -22.13 8.59
N ILE A 531 2.71 -22.03 7.46
CA ILE A 531 2.69 -23.09 6.44
C ILE A 531 3.87 -23.03 5.47
N GLY A 532 4.59 -21.91 5.40
CA GLY A 532 5.55 -21.63 4.32
C GLY A 532 4.82 -21.40 3.00
N ALA A 533 3.95 -20.39 2.95
CA ALA A 533 3.39 -19.88 1.69
C ALA A 533 4.49 -19.24 0.83
N ARG A 534 4.24 -19.08 -0.48
CA ARG A 534 5.11 -18.39 -1.42
C ARG A 534 5.06 -16.88 -1.22
N SER A 535 3.89 -16.34 -0.87
CA SER A 535 3.67 -14.92 -0.54
C SER A 535 2.50 -14.75 0.45
N ALA A 536 2.37 -13.56 1.01
CA ALA A 536 1.16 -13.06 1.68
C ALA A 536 0.82 -11.67 1.11
N ASP A 537 -0.41 -11.52 0.62
CA ASP A 537 -0.76 -10.45 -0.32
C ASP A 537 -1.78 -9.48 0.31
N HIS A 538 -1.86 -8.24 -0.19
CA HIS A 538 -2.43 -7.05 0.50
C HIS A 538 -1.71 -6.66 1.79
N VAL A 539 -1.84 -7.47 2.85
CA VAL A 539 -1.26 -7.30 4.21
C VAL A 539 -1.43 -5.90 4.84
N ALA A 540 -2.49 -5.16 4.46
CA ALA A 540 -2.71 -3.79 4.93
C ALA A 540 -2.99 -3.74 6.43
N HIS A 541 -3.78 -4.69 6.94
CA HIS A 541 -4.17 -4.77 8.35
C HIS A 541 -3.38 -5.81 9.16
N ALA A 542 -2.49 -6.58 8.53
CA ALA A 542 -1.70 -7.64 9.19
C ALA A 542 -1.08 -7.18 10.52
N SER A 543 -1.26 -7.97 11.58
CA SER A 543 -0.73 -7.67 12.91
C SER A 543 0.80 -7.65 12.99
N ALA A 544 1.31 -7.05 14.07
CA ALA A 544 2.75 -7.08 14.38
C ALA A 544 3.31 -8.51 14.54
N ASP A 545 2.47 -9.48 14.95
CA ASP A 545 2.86 -10.89 14.96
C ASP A 545 2.87 -11.52 13.57
N GLY A 546 1.91 -11.19 12.71
CA GLY A 546 1.97 -11.54 11.28
C GLY A 546 3.26 -11.04 10.62
N VAL A 547 3.57 -9.74 10.76
CA VAL A 547 4.81 -9.13 10.26
C VAL A 547 6.06 -9.84 10.80
N ARG A 548 6.12 -10.15 12.10
CA ARG A 548 7.23 -10.92 12.70
C ARG A 548 7.35 -12.34 12.14
N ALA A 549 6.22 -13.00 11.88
CA ALA A 549 6.19 -14.36 11.36
C ALA A 549 6.69 -14.40 9.90
N LEU A 550 6.20 -13.48 9.06
CA LEU A 550 6.69 -13.31 7.68
C LEU A 550 8.20 -13.06 7.65
N ALA A 551 8.71 -12.16 8.50
CA ALA A 551 10.15 -11.86 8.59
C ALA A 551 11.00 -13.09 8.95
N ARG A 552 10.56 -13.88 9.94
CA ARG A 552 11.28 -15.10 10.40
C ARG A 552 11.35 -16.20 9.36
N LYS A 553 10.41 -16.21 8.40
CA LYS A 553 10.31 -17.21 7.34
C LYS A 553 10.70 -16.67 5.96
N GLU A 554 11.01 -15.37 5.89
CA GLU A 554 11.28 -14.62 4.66
C GLU A 554 10.18 -14.78 3.60
N ILE A 555 8.92 -14.87 4.05
CA ILE A 555 7.77 -14.86 3.14
C ILE A 555 7.56 -13.42 2.65
N PRO A 556 7.56 -13.15 1.32
CA PRO A 556 7.25 -11.85 0.77
C PRO A 556 5.86 -11.34 1.16
N ALA A 557 5.84 -10.09 1.60
CA ALA A 557 4.65 -9.27 1.71
C ALA A 557 4.43 -8.56 0.36
N VAL A 558 3.38 -8.94 -0.38
CA VAL A 558 3.01 -8.29 -1.65
C VAL A 558 2.04 -7.16 -1.34
N LEU A 559 2.50 -5.91 -1.49
CA LEU A 559 1.71 -4.73 -1.21
C LEU A 559 0.92 -4.32 -2.45
N LEU A 560 -0.38 -4.10 -2.27
CA LEU A 560 -1.35 -3.86 -3.35
C LEU A 560 -1.93 -2.43 -3.23
N PRO A 561 -1.15 -1.38 -3.59
CA PRO A 561 -1.52 0.01 -3.33
C PRO A 561 -2.69 0.51 -4.20
N GLY A 562 -2.87 -0.05 -5.41
CA GLY A 562 -4.00 0.26 -6.29
C GLY A 562 -5.34 -0.09 -5.64
N SER A 563 -5.39 -1.25 -5.00
CA SER A 563 -6.55 -1.75 -4.23
C SER A 563 -6.92 -0.81 -3.08
N ALA A 564 -5.94 -0.39 -2.28
CA ALA A 564 -6.15 0.57 -1.20
C ALA A 564 -6.63 1.94 -1.72
N PHE A 565 -6.02 2.45 -2.79
CA PHE A 565 -6.40 3.71 -3.42
C PHE A 565 -7.82 3.70 -3.98
N PHE A 566 -8.17 2.67 -4.76
CA PHE A 566 -9.42 2.61 -5.50
C PHE A 566 -10.61 2.20 -4.64
N VAL A 567 -10.42 1.34 -3.62
CA VAL A 567 -11.46 1.03 -2.63
C VAL A 567 -11.56 2.09 -1.54
N GLY A 568 -10.44 2.70 -1.13
CA GLY A 568 -10.38 3.78 -0.14
C GLY A 568 -10.13 3.33 1.31
N TYR A 569 -9.54 2.15 1.52
CA TYR A 569 -9.06 1.70 2.83
C TYR A 569 -7.59 2.13 3.06
N PRO A 570 -7.05 2.07 4.30
CA PRO A 570 -5.67 2.48 4.57
C PRO A 570 -4.64 1.68 3.75
N PRO A 571 -3.69 2.33 3.05
CA PRO A 571 -2.66 1.63 2.30
C PRO A 571 -1.72 0.85 3.24
N PRO A 572 -1.11 -0.27 2.78
CA PRO A 572 -0.14 -1.00 3.57
C PRO A 572 1.06 -0.14 3.95
N ASP A 573 1.33 0.04 5.25
CA ASP A 573 2.54 0.73 5.72
C ASP A 573 3.78 -0.13 5.40
N ALA A 574 4.49 0.18 4.30
CA ALA A 574 5.68 -0.56 3.89
C ALA A 574 6.84 -0.39 4.88
N ARG A 575 6.87 0.70 5.68
CA ARG A 575 7.97 0.98 6.61
C ARG A 575 8.02 -0.07 7.71
N ARG A 576 6.88 -0.55 8.22
CA ARG A 576 6.86 -1.63 9.22
C ARG A 576 7.45 -2.94 8.70
N PHE A 577 7.20 -3.28 7.43
CA PHE A 577 7.71 -4.50 6.79
C PHE A 577 9.22 -4.40 6.54
N VAL A 578 9.69 -3.30 5.95
CA VAL A 578 11.12 -3.05 5.70
C VAL A 578 11.92 -3.00 7.01
N ALA A 579 11.41 -2.32 8.05
CA ALA A 579 12.03 -2.25 9.36
C ALA A 579 12.12 -3.63 10.04
N ALA A 580 11.08 -4.46 9.90
CA ALA A 580 11.05 -5.84 10.38
C ALA A 580 11.90 -6.81 9.52
N ARG A 581 12.47 -6.37 8.40
CA ARG A 581 13.19 -7.19 7.40
C ARG A 581 12.31 -8.26 6.73
N VAL A 582 11.02 -7.99 6.57
CA VAL A 582 10.16 -8.77 5.66
C VAL A 582 10.56 -8.41 4.21
N PRO A 583 10.65 -9.37 3.28
CA PRO A 583 10.73 -9.06 1.86
C PRO A 583 9.48 -8.33 1.40
N VAL A 584 9.65 -7.17 0.77
CA VAL A 584 8.53 -6.39 0.24
C VAL A 584 8.51 -6.50 -1.27
N ALA A 585 7.36 -6.88 -1.82
CA ALA A 585 7.05 -6.85 -3.25
C ALA A 585 5.89 -5.87 -3.52
N LEU A 586 5.77 -5.41 -4.76
CA LEU A 586 4.64 -4.61 -5.26
C LEU A 586 3.95 -5.39 -6.38
N ALA A 587 2.65 -5.16 -6.57
CA ALA A 587 1.89 -5.64 -7.71
C ALA A 587 0.80 -4.64 -8.10
N THR A 588 0.20 -4.82 -9.27
CA THR A 588 -0.94 -3.99 -9.71
C THR A 588 -2.24 -4.34 -9.00
N ASP A 589 -2.42 -5.62 -8.61
CA ASP A 589 -3.74 -6.20 -8.29
C ASP A 589 -4.73 -6.02 -9.46
N HIS A 590 -4.30 -5.99 -10.73
CA HIS A 590 -5.19 -5.65 -11.85
C HIS A 590 -6.42 -6.57 -11.87
N ASN A 591 -7.56 -6.02 -11.47
CA ASN A 591 -8.84 -6.69 -11.39
C ASN A 591 -10.02 -5.69 -11.58
N PRO A 592 -11.19 -6.12 -12.07
CA PRO A 592 -12.30 -5.23 -12.41
C PRO A 592 -12.98 -4.54 -11.22
N GLY A 593 -12.73 -5.00 -9.98
CA GLY A 593 -13.56 -4.67 -8.82
C GLY A 593 -12.93 -3.76 -7.79
N THR A 594 -11.64 -3.94 -7.53
CA THR A 594 -10.93 -3.27 -6.43
C THR A 594 -9.66 -2.58 -6.88
N SER A 595 -9.02 -2.98 -7.99
CA SER A 595 -7.84 -2.30 -8.53
C SER A 595 -7.79 -2.41 -10.06
N PRO A 596 -8.53 -1.57 -10.81
CA PRO A 596 -8.36 -1.42 -12.26
C PRO A 596 -7.11 -0.56 -12.54
N LEU A 597 -5.96 -1.01 -12.05
CA LEU A 597 -4.68 -0.33 -12.16
C LEU A 597 -3.85 -1.01 -13.24
N GLU A 598 -3.59 -0.30 -14.32
CA GLU A 598 -2.80 -0.77 -15.45
C GLU A 598 -1.31 -0.44 -15.24
N GLY A 599 -0.49 -1.50 -15.26
CA GLY A 599 0.97 -1.43 -15.33
C GLY A 599 1.71 -1.16 -14.01
N MET A 600 2.88 -1.78 -13.90
CA MET A 600 3.79 -1.64 -12.76
C MET A 600 4.34 -0.22 -12.51
N PRO A 601 4.54 0.68 -13.51
CA PRO A 601 4.91 2.07 -13.25
C PRO A 601 3.94 2.80 -12.30
N THR A 602 2.63 2.60 -12.49
CA THR A 602 1.60 3.18 -11.62
C THR A 602 1.66 2.57 -10.21
N ALA A 603 1.85 1.25 -10.11
CA ALA A 603 2.00 0.56 -8.83
C ALA A 603 3.26 1.02 -8.05
N ILE A 604 4.37 1.30 -8.74
CA ILE A 604 5.60 1.87 -8.18
C ILE A 604 5.33 3.26 -7.58
N ALA A 605 4.70 4.16 -8.34
CA ALA A 605 4.43 5.51 -7.88
C ALA A 605 3.45 5.55 -6.68
N LEU A 606 2.42 4.70 -6.68
CA LEU A 606 1.54 4.56 -5.52
C LEU A 606 2.23 3.87 -4.33
N GLY A 607 3.11 2.89 -4.57
CA GLY A 607 3.90 2.25 -3.52
C GLY A 607 4.84 3.23 -2.80
N VAL A 608 5.40 4.20 -3.53
CA VAL A 608 6.16 5.31 -2.93
C VAL A 608 5.24 6.28 -2.19
N THR A 609 4.19 6.77 -2.86
CA THR A 609 3.34 7.88 -2.37
C THR A 609 2.41 7.48 -1.22
N LEU A 610 1.86 6.26 -1.24
CA LEU A 610 0.84 5.79 -0.30
C LEU A 610 1.41 4.81 0.74
N CYS A 611 2.28 3.88 0.33
CA CYS A 611 2.86 2.88 1.23
C CYS A 611 4.19 3.35 1.89
N GLY A 612 4.76 4.47 1.42
CA GLY A 612 5.98 5.05 1.98
C GLY A 612 7.27 4.34 1.57
N LEU A 613 7.29 3.60 0.46
CA LEU A 613 8.54 3.11 -0.14
C LEU A 613 9.40 4.29 -0.63
N THR A 614 10.72 4.14 -0.63
CA THR A 614 11.60 4.96 -1.46
C THR A 614 11.55 4.48 -2.92
N PRO A 615 11.88 5.32 -3.92
CA PRO A 615 11.85 4.91 -5.34
C PRO A 615 12.67 3.65 -5.61
N HIS A 616 13.87 3.52 -5.01
CA HIS A 616 14.70 2.33 -5.17
C HIS A 616 14.14 1.09 -4.50
N GLU A 617 13.49 1.21 -3.33
CA GLU A 617 12.79 0.09 -2.71
C GLU A 617 11.59 -0.35 -3.54
N ALA A 618 10.87 0.58 -4.17
CA ALA A 618 9.76 0.26 -5.07
C ALA A 618 10.23 -0.46 -6.35
N ILE A 619 11.37 -0.05 -6.93
CA ILE A 619 12.00 -0.76 -8.07
C ILE A 619 12.39 -2.19 -7.67
N VAL A 620 13.03 -2.40 -6.52
CA VAL A 620 13.36 -3.74 -6.01
C VAL A 620 12.10 -4.57 -5.74
N ALA A 621 11.06 -3.95 -5.18
CA ALA A 621 9.77 -4.57 -4.91
C ALA A 621 9.03 -4.99 -6.19
N ALA A 622 9.21 -4.26 -7.30
CA ALA A 622 8.63 -4.50 -8.62
C ALA A 622 9.50 -5.37 -9.56
N THR A 623 10.67 -5.84 -9.09
CA THR A 623 11.61 -6.66 -9.88
C THR A 623 12.01 -7.92 -9.10
N ILE A 624 13.18 -7.93 -8.46
CA ILE A 624 13.74 -9.14 -7.82
C ILE A 624 12.89 -9.66 -6.66
N ASN A 625 12.29 -8.80 -5.84
CA ASN A 625 11.44 -9.28 -4.74
C ASN A 625 10.08 -9.82 -5.24
N ALA A 626 9.50 -9.23 -6.28
CA ALA A 626 8.34 -9.78 -6.97
C ALA A 626 8.68 -11.12 -7.67
N ALA A 627 9.86 -11.25 -8.26
CA ALA A 627 10.35 -12.52 -8.80
C ALA A 627 10.41 -13.61 -7.71
N HIS A 628 10.93 -13.29 -6.51
CA HIS A 628 10.89 -14.21 -5.37
C HIS A 628 9.46 -14.52 -4.89
N ALA A 629 8.54 -13.54 -4.89
CA ALA A 629 7.12 -13.76 -4.57
C ALA A 629 6.41 -14.69 -5.58
N LEU A 630 6.92 -14.82 -6.82
CA LEU A 630 6.47 -15.82 -7.80
C LEU A 630 7.29 -17.12 -7.84
N GLY A 631 8.29 -17.27 -6.96
CA GLY A 631 9.19 -18.43 -7.00
C GLY A 631 10.07 -18.47 -8.27
N ARG A 632 10.34 -17.31 -8.87
CA ARG A 632 11.13 -17.11 -10.10
C ARG A 632 12.38 -16.24 -9.86
N GLY A 633 12.78 -16.09 -8.60
CA GLY A 633 13.87 -15.20 -8.19
C GLY A 633 15.23 -15.54 -8.78
N ASP A 634 15.43 -16.78 -9.21
CA ASP A 634 16.58 -17.30 -9.96
C ASP A 634 16.50 -17.08 -11.48
N ARG A 635 15.30 -16.87 -12.03
CA ARG A 635 15.00 -16.85 -13.49
C ARG A 635 14.79 -15.46 -14.07
N THR A 636 14.23 -14.52 -13.31
CA THR A 636 13.87 -13.16 -13.78
C THR A 636 14.15 -12.09 -12.71
N GLY A 637 13.73 -10.84 -12.92
CA GLY A 637 13.83 -9.74 -11.96
C GLY A 637 15.25 -9.20 -11.70
N ALA A 638 16.27 -9.71 -12.39
CA ALA A 638 17.64 -9.19 -12.36
C ALA A 638 18.39 -9.48 -13.67
N LEU A 639 19.31 -8.58 -14.04
CA LEU A 639 20.18 -8.71 -15.21
C LEU A 639 21.47 -9.46 -14.81
N VAL A 640 21.38 -10.79 -14.82
CA VAL A 640 22.45 -11.73 -14.42
C VAL A 640 22.57 -12.83 -15.46
N ALA A 641 23.79 -13.27 -15.77
CA ALA A 641 24.04 -14.32 -16.76
C ALA A 641 23.21 -15.60 -16.48
N GLY A 642 22.68 -16.21 -17.53
CA GLY A 642 21.80 -17.39 -17.46
C GLY A 642 20.33 -17.09 -17.16
N ARG A 643 19.97 -15.88 -16.70
CA ARG A 643 18.57 -15.48 -16.52
C ARG A 643 17.90 -15.12 -17.83
N ARG A 644 16.57 -15.12 -17.85
CA ARG A 644 15.78 -14.66 -18.99
C ARG A 644 16.14 -13.21 -19.34
N ALA A 645 16.33 -12.91 -20.61
CA ALA A 645 16.66 -11.57 -21.11
C ALA A 645 15.44 -10.64 -21.14
N ASP A 646 14.95 -10.34 -19.94
CA ASP A 646 13.81 -9.48 -19.67
C ASP A 646 14.31 -8.09 -19.27
N ILE A 647 14.12 -7.11 -20.15
CA ILE A 647 14.78 -5.81 -20.06
C ILE A 647 13.78 -4.69 -20.39
N VAL A 648 13.79 -3.63 -19.59
CA VAL A 648 13.08 -2.38 -19.85
C VAL A 648 14.10 -1.26 -20.03
N VAL A 649 13.93 -0.48 -21.08
CA VAL A 649 14.61 0.80 -21.30
C VAL A 649 13.62 1.92 -20.99
N LEU A 650 13.97 2.83 -20.09
CA LEU A 650 13.13 3.98 -19.75
C LEU A 650 13.50 5.20 -20.59
N ASP A 651 12.54 6.06 -20.94
CA ASP A 651 12.80 7.36 -21.58
C ASP A 651 13.23 8.44 -20.56
N THR A 652 14.28 8.12 -19.81
CA THR A 652 14.90 8.97 -18.79
C THR A 652 16.31 8.45 -18.46
N ASP A 653 17.20 9.34 -18.01
CA ASP A 653 18.50 9.02 -17.42
C ASP A 653 18.45 8.89 -15.88
N ASP A 654 17.27 8.93 -15.27
CA ASP A 654 17.06 8.79 -13.82
C ASP A 654 15.84 7.93 -13.47
N GLU A 655 16.08 6.79 -12.81
CA GLU A 655 15.08 5.79 -12.46
C GLU A 655 14.04 6.29 -11.44
N ARG A 656 14.35 7.38 -10.72
CA ARG A 656 13.44 7.97 -9.73
C ARG A 656 12.23 8.60 -10.39
N GLU A 657 12.28 8.87 -11.69
CA GLU A 657 11.15 9.33 -12.48
C GLU A 657 9.96 8.35 -12.47
N LEU A 658 10.20 7.03 -12.34
CA LEU A 658 9.14 6.02 -12.18
C LEU A 658 8.21 6.31 -10.98
N ALA A 659 8.74 6.93 -9.94
CA ALA A 659 7.99 7.30 -8.75
C ALA A 659 7.51 8.76 -8.76
N TYR A 660 8.08 9.62 -9.61
CA TYR A 660 7.85 11.06 -9.61
C TYR A 660 6.88 11.51 -10.73
N ARG A 661 7.06 11.03 -11.96
CA ARG A 661 6.23 11.38 -13.12
C ARG A 661 5.08 10.39 -13.33
N MET A 662 4.12 10.43 -12.42
CA MET A 662 2.86 9.68 -12.52
C MET A 662 2.15 9.95 -13.86
N GLY A 663 1.80 8.89 -14.59
CA GLY A 663 1.06 8.97 -15.86
C GLY A 663 1.87 9.39 -17.08
N ALA A 664 3.20 9.55 -16.98
CA ALA A 664 4.05 9.79 -18.15
C ALA A 664 4.38 8.46 -18.88
N PRO A 665 4.50 8.47 -20.22
CA PRO A 665 4.99 7.31 -20.99
C PRO A 665 6.50 7.15 -20.77
N LEU A 666 6.88 6.53 -19.65
CA LEU A 666 8.27 6.37 -19.24
C LEU A 666 8.97 5.15 -19.86
N ILE A 667 8.23 4.25 -20.51
CA ILE A 667 8.78 3.05 -21.15
C ILE A 667 9.13 3.42 -22.59
N ALA A 668 10.42 3.31 -22.95
CA ALA A 668 10.90 3.56 -24.31
C ALA A 668 10.90 2.27 -25.15
N GLU A 669 11.41 1.18 -24.56
CA GLU A 669 11.55 -0.11 -25.24
C GLU A 669 11.45 -1.25 -24.22
N VAL A 670 10.81 -2.35 -24.62
CA VAL A 670 10.69 -3.57 -23.80
C VAL A 670 11.23 -4.76 -24.58
N TYR A 671 12.06 -5.55 -23.92
CA TYR A 671 12.58 -6.81 -24.43
C TYR A 671 12.14 -7.95 -23.53
N ALA A 672 11.52 -8.98 -24.09
CA ALA A 672 11.09 -10.18 -23.38
C ALA A 672 11.78 -11.39 -24.01
N ALA A 673 12.52 -12.17 -23.20
CA ALA A 673 13.46 -13.17 -23.70
C ALA A 673 14.31 -12.67 -24.89
N GLY A 674 14.95 -11.50 -24.74
CA GLY A 674 15.92 -10.92 -25.68
C GLY A 674 15.31 -10.34 -26.96
N LYS A 675 14.02 -10.57 -27.23
CA LYS A 675 13.32 -10.04 -28.40
C LYS A 675 12.60 -8.75 -28.03
N ARG A 676 12.73 -7.72 -28.87
CA ARG A 676 11.98 -6.47 -28.70
C ARG A 676 10.49 -6.76 -28.85
N ALA A 677 9.70 -6.34 -27.88
CA ALA A 677 8.29 -6.66 -27.74
C ALA A 677 7.38 -5.41 -27.68
N ALA A 678 7.94 -4.26 -27.25
CA ALA A 678 7.35 -2.93 -27.39
C ALA A 678 8.44 -1.90 -27.75
#